data_AF-A0A1J4VPW3-F1
#
_entry.id   AF-A0A1J4VPW3-F1
#
_cell.length_a   1.000
_cell.length_b   1.000
_cell.length_c   1.000
_cell.angle_alpha   90.00
_cell.angle_beta   90.00
_cell.angle_gamma   90.00
#
_symmetry.space_group_name_H-M   'P 1'
#
loop_
_entity.id
_entity.type
_entity.pdbx_description
1 polymer ?
#
loop_
_entity_poly.entity_id
_entity_poly.type
_entity_poly.pdbx_seq_one_letter_code
_entity_poly.pdbx_strand_id
1 'polypeptide(L)'
;MQIKEGCGKLGLTEKELRGIVQDLKLPIGARAKTLTAAQFEQIQNYLGTPHIEETSFVEDVIQAEKNKVVEGISLEEEKIMRELEEEELKKQKIKSRRKKALVPEETPTEKVNLEKSKATEIETTIGEEHKITCGEQDRTITIPEVISIKELAEKIVVSAPSIIEKLIKNGIFVTINHKIDFETASLIADEFKIKLKQEIKTISSEDLLSGNLENLLKQDNPEDQVIRPPIVTIMGHVDHGKTKLLDYIRKTNVVDLEAGGITQHIGAYQAEHKGRKITFLDTPGHEAFTAMRARGARVTDLVILVVAADESVKPQTEEAISHTKEAGVPLIVAINKVDKPEANIEKVKGDLAKFDLIPEDWGGKTIMVPVSALTGKGMDGLLETILLVADLANLKADPKRPAIGTVIEAVLDKNLGPVATVLINSGTLKIGDHVVVGEIYGKIKSLKDHTLKNIKQAGPSTPVRVAGLSETPQAGDILQVVPEEKTAKAKALEIKELRKAKKLRTGGMDMEEIINLIKQGQMKQLKIVLKADTKGSLEAIRQSLAKIKSEEVGVRIIHSGVGNITETDVLMASASRGIVIGFDVVTTPQVDRLSERESTEIRIYRIIYKLIEEIQAILTGMLSPEIKEVDFGEGEVLKLFYFKKKEYTIGVRVNSGRIENKAKFQIMQNSVVVGEGSVLSLQKQTTVVKEVKEGEECGLKCESSVKINEGDKLRFYKIEKKQKKL
;
A
#
# COMPACT_ATOMS: atom_id res chain seq x y z
N MET A 1 49.43 -6.01 35.06
CA MET A 1 49.04 -5.64 36.44
C MET A 1 48.67 -6.91 37.20
N GLN A 2 49.09 -7.08 38.46
CA GLN A 2 48.65 -8.26 39.25
C GLN A 2 47.15 -8.13 39.55
N ILE A 3 46.40 -9.24 39.48
CA ILE A 3 44.92 -9.24 39.64
C ILE A 3 44.49 -8.59 40.96
N LYS A 4 45.26 -8.76 42.05
CA LYS A 4 45.00 -8.11 43.34
C LYS A 4 45.09 -6.58 43.31
N GLU A 5 46.04 -6.01 42.57
CA GLU A 5 46.13 -4.55 42.39
C GLU A 5 45.02 -4.01 41.49
N GLY A 6 44.59 -4.79 40.49
CA GLY A 6 43.47 -4.44 39.61
C GLY A 6 42.13 -4.43 40.35
N CYS A 7 41.89 -5.41 41.25
CA CYS A 7 40.69 -5.47 42.09
C CYS A 7 40.62 -4.26 43.05
N GLY A 8 41.75 -3.86 43.63
CA GLY A 8 41.81 -2.69 44.52
C GLY A 8 41.49 -1.36 43.84
N LYS A 9 41.81 -1.19 42.55
CA LYS A 9 41.50 0.04 41.81
C LYS A 9 40.08 0.10 41.26
N LEU A 10 39.43 -1.05 41.03
CA LEU A 10 38.07 -1.14 40.49
C LEU A 10 37.00 -1.35 41.57
N GLY A 11 37.39 -1.60 42.82
CA GLY A 11 36.47 -1.81 43.94
C GLY A 11 35.68 -3.12 43.89
N LEU A 12 36.12 -4.10 43.08
CA LEU A 12 35.44 -5.38 42.85
C LEU A 12 36.13 -6.54 43.56
N THR A 13 35.37 -7.59 43.88
CA THR A 13 35.94 -8.82 44.44
C THR A 13 36.59 -9.69 43.35
N GLU A 14 37.57 -10.53 43.72
CA GLU A 14 38.27 -11.43 42.77
C GLU A 14 37.31 -12.38 42.03
N LYS A 15 36.13 -12.65 42.60
CA LYS A 15 35.13 -13.57 42.04
C LYS A 15 34.28 -12.90 40.95
N GLU A 16 33.89 -11.63 41.15
CA GLU A 16 33.14 -10.83 40.17
C GLU A 16 34.00 -10.48 38.96
N LEU A 17 35.27 -10.12 39.21
CA LEU A 17 36.20 -9.80 38.13
C LEU A 17 36.50 -11.02 37.25
N ARG A 18 36.48 -12.24 37.83
CA ARG A 18 36.58 -13.48 37.05
C ARG A 18 35.32 -13.76 36.22
N GLY A 19 34.14 -13.48 36.76
CA GLY A 19 32.87 -13.59 36.02
C GLY A 19 32.87 -12.70 34.78
N ILE A 20 33.20 -11.41 34.94
CA ILE A 20 33.24 -10.43 33.85
C ILE A 20 34.27 -10.81 32.77
N VAL A 21 35.45 -11.31 33.17
CA VAL A 21 36.47 -11.77 32.22
C VAL A 21 36.03 -13.01 31.44
N GLN A 22 35.22 -13.86 32.06
CA GLN A 22 34.66 -15.05 31.43
C GLN A 22 33.54 -14.69 30.43
N ASP A 23 32.71 -13.70 30.79
CA ASP A 23 31.65 -13.17 29.92
C ASP A 23 32.22 -12.46 28.68
N LEU A 24 33.34 -11.74 28.84
CA LEU A 24 34.04 -11.04 27.74
C LEU A 24 34.95 -11.96 26.91
N LYS A 25 35.07 -13.26 27.25
CA LYS A 25 35.87 -14.28 26.54
C LYS A 25 37.32 -13.86 26.25
N LEU A 26 37.99 -13.18 27.19
CA LEU A 26 39.38 -12.75 27.02
C LEU A 26 40.36 -13.90 27.31
N PRO A 27 41.42 -14.10 26.50
CA PRO A 27 42.39 -15.18 26.71
C PRO A 27 43.29 -14.86 27.91
N ILE A 28 43.29 -15.75 28.92
CA ILE A 28 44.16 -15.65 30.10
C ILE A 28 45.37 -16.57 29.90
N GLY A 29 46.59 -16.03 30.05
CA GLY A 29 47.82 -16.81 30.00
C GLY A 29 47.91 -17.85 31.14
N ALA A 30 48.59 -18.97 30.88
CA ALA A 30 48.55 -20.25 31.61
C ALA A 30 48.82 -20.26 33.13
N ARG A 31 49.11 -19.11 33.76
CA ARG A 31 49.08 -18.93 35.22
C ARG A 31 48.38 -17.61 35.53
N ALA A 32 47.05 -17.66 35.61
CA ALA A 32 46.11 -16.56 35.84
C ALA A 32 46.48 -15.60 37.01
N LYS A 33 47.47 -14.73 36.81
CA LYS A 33 47.94 -13.75 37.80
C LYS A 33 48.17 -12.35 37.24
N THR A 34 48.13 -12.14 35.93
CA THR A 34 48.40 -10.82 35.31
C THR A 34 47.45 -10.50 34.17
N LEU A 35 46.81 -9.32 34.23
CA LEU A 35 46.06 -8.70 33.14
C LEU A 35 46.97 -7.71 32.38
N THR A 36 46.84 -7.64 31.06
CA THR A 36 47.46 -6.59 30.23
C THR A 36 46.66 -5.28 30.31
N ALA A 37 47.31 -4.15 30.06
CA ALA A 37 46.70 -2.82 30.20
C ALA A 37 45.45 -2.64 29.31
N ALA A 38 45.46 -3.18 28.09
CA ALA A 38 44.32 -3.12 27.16
C ALA A 38 43.09 -3.91 27.65
N GLN A 39 43.29 -5.02 28.36
CA GLN A 39 42.19 -5.80 28.94
C GLN A 39 41.56 -5.08 30.14
N PHE A 40 42.34 -4.30 30.88
CA PHE A 40 41.85 -3.51 32.01
C PHE A 40 40.98 -2.33 31.55
N GLU A 41 41.35 -1.68 30.45
CA GLU A 41 40.59 -0.57 29.85
C GLU A 41 39.24 -1.05 29.26
N GLN A 42 39.21 -2.24 28.65
CA GLN A 42 37.95 -2.87 28.20
C GLN A 42 37.01 -3.20 29.35
N ILE A 43 37.54 -3.65 30.49
CA ILE A 43 36.73 -3.92 31.69
C ILE A 43 36.19 -2.62 32.29
N GLN A 44 36.97 -1.53 32.30
CA GLN A 44 36.48 -0.21 32.76
C GLN A 44 35.35 0.33 31.87
N ASN A 45 35.45 0.18 30.55
CA ASN A 45 34.39 0.60 29.64
C ASN A 45 33.11 -0.23 29.81
N TYR A 46 33.23 -1.52 30.18
CA TYR A 46 32.08 -2.37 30.49
C TYR A 46 31.37 -1.96 31.79
N LEU A 47 32.12 -1.47 32.79
CA LEU A 47 31.56 -0.96 34.06
C LEU A 47 30.98 0.46 33.95
N GLY A 48 31.33 1.22 32.90
CA GLY A 48 30.96 2.63 32.73
C GLY A 48 29.59 2.88 32.07
N THR A 49 28.85 1.86 31.65
CA THR A 49 27.50 2.01 31.10
C THR A 49 26.45 2.01 32.23
N PRO A 50 25.62 3.06 32.39
CA PRO A 50 24.64 3.11 33.47
C PRO A 50 23.48 2.14 33.19
N HIS A 51 23.42 1.06 33.97
CA HIS A 51 22.21 0.26 34.12
C HIS A 51 21.25 0.99 35.05
N ILE A 52 20.08 1.38 34.52
CA ILE A 52 18.93 1.82 35.31
C ILE A 52 18.36 0.55 35.96
N GLU A 53 18.64 0.38 37.26
CA GLU A 53 17.99 -0.59 38.13
C GLU A 53 16.59 -0.12 38.47
N GLU A 54 15.59 -0.59 37.73
CA GLU A 54 14.22 -0.79 38.23
C GLU A 54 13.60 -1.90 37.38
N THR A 55 13.73 -3.16 37.83
CA THR A 55 12.77 -4.28 37.66
C THR A 55 13.39 -5.66 37.99
N SER A 56 14.02 -5.84 39.15
CA SER A 56 14.45 -7.20 39.57
C SER A 56 13.37 -8.00 40.32
N PHE A 57 12.16 -7.44 40.53
CA PHE A 57 11.06 -8.16 41.21
C PHE A 57 9.94 -8.63 40.27
N VAL A 58 9.95 -8.20 39.00
CA VAL A 58 8.91 -8.55 38.01
C VAL A 58 9.42 -9.59 37.01
N GLU A 59 10.73 -9.63 36.73
CA GLU A 59 11.32 -10.61 35.81
C GLU A 59 11.34 -12.03 36.38
N ASP A 60 11.61 -12.22 37.68
CA ASP A 60 11.59 -13.57 38.29
C ASP A 60 10.20 -14.20 38.30
N VAL A 61 9.13 -13.40 38.42
CA VAL A 61 7.74 -13.89 38.35
C VAL A 61 7.35 -14.21 36.90
N ILE A 62 7.75 -13.37 35.95
CA ILE A 62 7.48 -13.58 34.52
C ILE A 62 8.30 -14.75 33.95
N GLN A 63 9.52 -14.98 34.43
CA GLN A 63 10.33 -16.14 34.02
C GLN A 63 9.82 -17.45 34.62
N ALA A 64 9.29 -17.43 35.85
CA ALA A 64 8.64 -18.59 36.44
C ALA A 64 7.33 -18.96 35.70
N GLU A 65 6.53 -17.97 35.30
CA GLU A 65 5.31 -18.21 34.49
C GLU A 65 5.61 -18.60 33.05
N LYS A 66 6.60 -17.96 32.40
CA LYS A 66 7.02 -18.34 31.04
C LYS A 66 7.59 -19.76 31.01
N ASN A 67 8.36 -20.18 32.00
CA ASN A 67 8.89 -21.55 32.02
C ASN A 67 7.78 -22.60 32.22
N LYS A 68 6.76 -22.31 33.04
CA LYS A 68 5.57 -23.19 33.17
C LYS A 68 4.73 -23.26 31.89
N VAL A 69 4.58 -22.14 31.18
CA VAL A 69 3.82 -22.09 29.93
C VAL A 69 4.60 -22.77 28.80
N VAL A 70 5.93 -22.61 28.75
CA VAL A 70 6.79 -23.26 27.73
C VAL A 70 6.89 -24.77 27.96
N GLU A 71 6.98 -25.25 29.21
CA GLU A 71 6.93 -26.70 29.49
C GLU A 71 5.56 -27.29 29.14
N GLY A 72 4.46 -26.57 29.43
CA GLY A 72 3.09 -26.98 29.08
C GLY A 72 2.87 -27.09 27.57
N ILE A 73 3.36 -26.10 26.81
CA ILE A 73 3.25 -26.09 25.34
C ILE A 73 4.14 -27.19 24.73
N SER A 74 5.35 -27.43 25.24
CA SER A 74 6.21 -28.51 24.72
C SER A 74 5.62 -29.90 24.97
N LEU A 75 4.91 -30.10 26.08
CA LEU A 75 4.25 -31.38 26.40
C LEU A 75 2.97 -31.60 25.58
N GLU A 76 2.25 -30.52 25.23
CA GLU A 76 1.11 -30.59 24.32
C GLU A 76 1.54 -30.79 22.86
N GLU A 77 2.61 -30.13 22.41
CA GLU A 77 3.19 -30.32 21.07
C GLU A 77 3.75 -31.74 20.89
N GLU A 78 4.43 -32.29 21.90
CA GLU A 78 4.87 -33.70 21.87
C GLU A 78 3.70 -34.69 21.89
N LYS A 79 2.61 -34.40 22.63
CA LYS A 79 1.41 -35.25 22.63
C LYS A 79 0.70 -35.22 21.28
N ILE A 80 0.55 -34.04 20.67
CA ILE A 80 -0.08 -33.88 19.36
C ILE A 80 0.78 -34.55 18.27
N MET A 81 2.10 -34.42 18.33
CA MET A 81 3.00 -35.12 17.41
C MET A 81 2.93 -36.64 17.56
N ARG A 82 2.85 -37.17 18.78
CA ARG A 82 2.66 -38.62 19.01
C ARG A 82 1.28 -39.11 18.56
N GLU A 83 0.21 -38.33 18.77
CA GLU A 83 -1.13 -38.67 18.27
C GLU A 83 -1.20 -38.64 16.74
N LEU A 84 -0.53 -37.69 16.10
CA LEU A 84 -0.40 -37.61 14.63
C LEU A 84 0.43 -38.78 14.07
N GLU A 85 1.53 -39.15 14.73
CA GLU A 85 2.33 -40.33 14.36
C GLU A 85 1.54 -41.63 14.53
N GLU A 86 0.75 -41.78 15.60
CA GLU A 86 -0.12 -42.95 15.80
C GLU A 86 -1.26 -43.01 14.76
N GLU A 87 -1.84 -41.86 14.39
CA GLU A 87 -2.83 -41.73 13.30
C GLU A 87 -2.22 -42.12 11.95
N GLU A 88 -1.00 -41.68 11.65
CA GLU A 88 -0.29 -42.05 10.42
C GLU A 88 0.06 -43.54 10.41
N LEU A 89 0.49 -44.11 11.54
CA LEU A 89 0.76 -45.55 11.66
C LEU A 89 -0.52 -46.38 11.49
N LYS A 90 -1.66 -45.90 12.00
CA LYS A 90 -2.99 -46.51 11.78
C LYS A 90 -3.42 -46.40 10.32
N LYS A 91 -3.23 -45.25 9.67
CA LYS A 91 -3.52 -45.06 8.22
C LYS A 91 -2.63 -45.93 7.33
N GLN A 92 -1.36 -46.12 7.69
CA GLN A 92 -0.45 -47.05 7.01
C GLN A 92 -0.83 -48.52 7.26
N LYS A 93 -1.24 -48.90 8.48
CA LYS A 93 -1.77 -50.24 8.80
C LYS A 93 -3.11 -50.54 8.11
N ILE A 94 -3.95 -49.53 7.88
CA ILE A 94 -5.21 -49.67 7.14
C ILE A 94 -4.95 -49.77 5.63
N LYS A 95 -3.96 -49.05 5.09
CA LYS A 95 -3.50 -49.23 3.69
C LYS A 95 -2.82 -50.58 3.46
N SER A 96 -2.09 -51.13 4.44
CA SER A 96 -1.48 -52.46 4.35
C SER A 96 -2.48 -53.60 4.58
N ARG A 97 -3.54 -53.40 5.38
CA ARG A 97 -4.67 -54.33 5.51
C ARG A 97 -5.59 -54.32 4.28
N ARG A 98 -5.84 -53.15 3.66
CA ARG A 98 -6.62 -53.05 2.40
C ARG A 98 -5.89 -53.59 1.17
N LYS A 99 -4.56 -53.73 1.20
CA LYS A 99 -3.77 -54.43 0.17
C LYS A 99 -3.62 -55.95 0.42
N LYS A 100 -4.13 -56.49 1.54
CA LYS A 100 -4.03 -57.92 1.91
C LYS A 100 -5.35 -58.70 1.85
N ALA A 101 -6.42 -58.11 1.32
CA ALA A 101 -7.71 -58.78 1.17
C ALA A 101 -8.26 -58.54 -0.25
N LEU A 102 -7.58 -59.05 -1.27
CA LEU A 102 -8.15 -59.30 -2.60
C LEU A 102 -7.20 -60.17 -3.42
N VAL A 103 -7.23 -61.49 -3.18
CA VAL A 103 -6.91 -62.52 -4.17
C VAL A 103 -7.82 -63.73 -3.87
N PRO A 104 -8.48 -64.31 -4.87
CA PRO A 104 -8.61 -65.75 -4.92
C PRO A 104 -7.91 -66.36 -6.15
N GLU A 105 -7.22 -67.46 -5.84
CA GLU A 105 -6.84 -68.65 -6.64
C GLU A 105 -5.69 -68.63 -7.66
N GLU A 106 -4.73 -69.51 -7.34
CA GLU A 106 -3.52 -69.93 -8.05
C GLU A 106 -3.84 -70.98 -9.14
N THR A 107 -3.01 -71.18 -10.16
CA THR A 107 -1.90 -72.17 -10.22
C THR A 107 -1.15 -72.04 -11.59
N PRO A 108 0.03 -72.66 -11.82
CA PRO A 108 1.36 -72.28 -11.32
C PRO A 108 2.46 -72.30 -12.43
N THR A 109 3.75 -72.27 -12.02
CA THR A 109 5.04 -72.49 -12.74
C THR A 109 5.71 -71.25 -13.35
N GLU A 110 6.99 -70.92 -13.17
CA GLU A 110 8.19 -71.50 -12.53
C GLU A 110 9.16 -70.32 -12.23
N LYS A 111 9.66 -70.13 -10.97
CA LYS A 111 11.03 -70.42 -10.47
C LYS A 111 12.17 -69.66 -11.23
N VAL A 112 13.12 -68.90 -10.66
CA VAL A 112 13.81 -68.76 -9.35
C VAL A 112 14.46 -67.33 -9.35
N ASN A 113 14.33 -66.45 -8.34
CA ASN A 113 15.24 -66.23 -7.17
C ASN A 113 16.76 -66.16 -7.55
N LEU A 114 17.67 -65.33 -7.02
CA LEU A 114 17.79 -64.48 -5.82
C LEU A 114 19.01 -63.54 -6.00
N GLU A 115 18.92 -62.37 -5.37
CA GLU A 115 20.01 -61.62 -4.68
C GLU A 115 21.02 -60.79 -5.51
N LYS A 116 21.11 -59.45 -5.37
CA LYS A 116 21.54 -58.58 -4.24
C LYS A 116 23.02 -58.71 -3.83
N SER A 117 23.86 -57.83 -4.39
CA SER A 117 24.91 -57.03 -3.71
C SER A 117 25.50 -56.04 -4.74
N LYS A 118 25.16 -54.75 -4.67
CA LYS A 118 25.89 -53.63 -4.02
C LYS A 118 27.38 -53.49 -4.41
N ALA A 119 27.63 -52.36 -5.11
CA ALA A 119 28.77 -51.42 -4.99
C ALA A 119 30.15 -51.90 -5.49
N THR A 120 31.03 -51.11 -6.13
CA THR A 120 31.06 -49.80 -6.80
C THR A 120 32.51 -49.72 -7.35
N GLU A 121 32.69 -49.49 -8.66
CA GLU A 121 33.90 -48.96 -9.36
C GLU A 121 35.23 -49.78 -9.23
N ILE A 122 36.15 -49.92 -10.20
CA ILE A 122 36.80 -49.00 -11.15
C ILE A 122 37.40 -49.87 -12.31
N GLU A 123 37.67 -49.22 -13.46
CA GLU A 123 38.57 -49.60 -14.59
C GLU A 123 37.91 -49.90 -15.94
N THR A 124 37.71 -48.80 -16.70
CA THR A 124 38.19 -48.59 -18.08
C THR A 124 39.23 -49.63 -18.56
N THR A 125 39.22 -50.21 -19.77
CA THR A 125 39.20 -49.55 -21.09
C THR A 125 39.17 -50.60 -22.24
N ILE A 126 38.60 -50.21 -23.40
CA ILE A 126 38.86 -50.69 -24.79
C ILE A 126 38.31 -52.09 -25.16
N GLY A 127 37.18 -52.18 -25.87
CA GLY A 127 37.07 -52.34 -27.34
C GLY A 127 36.18 -53.57 -27.56
N GLU A 128 35.22 -53.68 -28.49
CA GLU A 128 35.10 -53.21 -29.86
C GLU A 128 33.61 -53.03 -30.24
N GLU A 129 33.46 -52.43 -31.40
CA GLU A 129 32.29 -52.00 -32.15
C GLU A 129 31.13 -53.01 -32.26
N HIS A 130 29.90 -52.51 -32.10
CA HIS A 130 28.82 -52.87 -33.02
C HIS A 130 28.06 -51.62 -33.48
N LYS A 131 28.32 -51.27 -34.74
CA LYS A 131 27.54 -50.38 -35.59
C LYS A 131 26.05 -50.69 -35.49
N ILE A 132 25.26 -49.70 -35.09
CA ILE A 132 23.88 -49.58 -35.53
C ILE A 132 23.81 -48.31 -36.38
N THR A 133 23.47 -48.55 -37.63
CA THR A 133 23.31 -47.66 -38.78
C THR A 133 22.46 -46.42 -38.51
N CYS A 134 22.85 -45.33 -39.17
CA CYS A 134 22.08 -44.11 -39.38
C CYS A 134 20.59 -44.37 -39.63
N GLY A 135 19.75 -43.77 -38.78
CA GLY A 135 18.45 -43.26 -39.18
C GLY A 135 18.46 -41.76 -38.95
N GLU A 136 18.58 -40.97 -40.02
CA GLU A 136 18.30 -39.54 -40.00
C GLU A 136 16.86 -39.34 -39.51
N GLN A 137 16.69 -38.68 -38.37
CA GLN A 137 15.43 -38.12 -37.94
C GLN A 137 15.67 -36.66 -37.60
N ASP A 138 15.01 -35.76 -38.36
CA ASP A 138 14.83 -34.35 -38.02
C ASP A 138 14.10 -34.25 -36.67
N ARG A 139 14.85 -34.33 -35.57
CA ARG A 139 14.29 -34.15 -34.22
C ARG A 139 14.07 -32.68 -34.00
N THR A 140 12.81 -32.27 -33.94
CA THR A 140 12.43 -30.93 -33.50
C THR A 140 12.36 -30.94 -31.98
N ILE A 141 13.23 -30.19 -31.31
CA ILE A 141 13.31 -30.12 -29.85
C ILE A 141 12.91 -28.72 -29.39
N THR A 142 12.11 -28.63 -28.33
CA THR A 142 11.72 -27.36 -27.74
C THR A 142 12.55 -26.98 -26.53
N ILE A 143 13.08 -25.76 -26.53
CA ILE A 143 14.06 -25.26 -25.55
C ILE A 143 13.59 -23.89 -25.00
N PRO A 144 13.75 -23.63 -23.68
CA PRO A 144 13.50 -22.32 -23.06
C PRO A 144 14.55 -21.27 -23.46
N GLU A 145 14.29 -19.98 -23.22
CA GLU A 145 15.19 -18.86 -23.61
C GLU A 145 16.61 -18.95 -23.01
N VAL A 146 16.71 -19.53 -21.82
CA VAL A 146 17.99 -19.73 -21.12
C VAL A 146 18.04 -21.17 -20.62
N ILE A 147 19.02 -21.93 -21.09
CA ILE A 147 19.20 -23.34 -20.74
C ILE A 147 20.62 -23.59 -20.22
N SER A 148 20.76 -24.49 -19.25
CA SER A 148 22.09 -24.94 -18.83
C SER A 148 22.67 -25.92 -19.86
N ILE A 149 23.99 -25.90 -20.07
CA ILE A 149 24.64 -26.82 -21.02
C ILE A 149 24.35 -28.29 -20.67
N LYS A 150 24.19 -28.61 -19.38
CA LYS A 150 23.77 -29.93 -18.91
C LYS A 150 22.36 -30.30 -19.40
N GLU A 151 21.38 -29.41 -19.23
CA GLU A 151 20.00 -29.64 -19.69
C GLU A 151 19.90 -29.68 -21.22
N LEU A 152 20.71 -28.89 -21.92
CA LEU A 152 20.81 -28.90 -23.38
C LEU A 152 21.39 -30.23 -23.87
N ALA A 153 22.46 -30.72 -23.24
CA ALA A 153 23.07 -32.01 -23.54
C ALA A 153 22.08 -33.18 -23.35
N GLU A 154 21.31 -33.15 -22.25
CA GLU A 154 20.28 -34.15 -21.96
C GLU A 154 19.14 -34.13 -23.00
N LYS A 155 18.70 -32.94 -23.44
CA LYS A 155 17.64 -32.80 -24.44
C LYS A 155 18.07 -33.22 -25.85
N ILE A 156 19.29 -32.84 -26.25
CA ILE A 156 19.85 -33.14 -27.57
C ILE A 156 20.38 -34.60 -27.62
N VAL A 157 20.52 -35.26 -26.47
CA VAL A 157 21.08 -36.62 -26.33
C VAL A 157 22.53 -36.66 -26.84
N VAL A 158 23.30 -35.63 -26.50
CA VAL A 158 24.71 -35.46 -26.86
C VAL A 158 25.50 -35.23 -25.57
N SER A 159 26.77 -35.66 -25.55
CA SER A 159 27.62 -35.51 -24.37
C SER A 159 27.95 -34.02 -24.11
N ALA A 160 27.79 -33.58 -22.86
CA ALA A 160 28.10 -32.21 -22.44
C ALA A 160 29.52 -31.72 -22.81
N PRO A 161 30.57 -32.58 -22.79
CA PRO A 161 31.91 -32.18 -23.23
C PRO A 161 31.99 -31.79 -24.71
N SER A 162 31.24 -32.45 -25.59
CA SER A 162 31.24 -32.13 -27.03
C SER A 162 30.61 -30.76 -27.33
N ILE A 163 29.60 -30.37 -26.55
CA ILE A 163 28.99 -29.03 -26.63
C ILE A 163 29.97 -27.96 -26.12
N ILE A 164 30.70 -28.24 -25.03
CA ILE A 164 31.70 -27.33 -24.47
C ILE A 164 32.87 -27.13 -25.43
N GLU A 165 33.38 -28.20 -26.05
CA GLU A 165 34.45 -28.11 -27.04
C GLU A 165 34.07 -27.20 -28.22
N LYS A 166 32.80 -27.26 -28.62
CA LYS A 166 32.28 -26.44 -29.72
C LYS A 166 32.04 -24.98 -29.32
N LEU A 167 31.55 -24.75 -28.10
CA LEU A 167 31.44 -23.41 -27.52
C LEU A 167 32.80 -22.71 -27.42
N ILE A 168 33.84 -23.47 -27.09
CA ILE A 168 35.23 -22.97 -27.08
C ILE A 168 35.71 -22.63 -28.50
N LYS A 169 35.38 -23.44 -29.53
CA LYS A 169 35.71 -23.13 -30.94
C LYS A 169 35.02 -21.86 -31.44
N ASN A 170 33.84 -21.54 -30.91
CA ASN A 170 33.11 -20.31 -31.20
C ASN A 170 33.50 -19.13 -30.29
N GLY A 171 34.57 -19.27 -29.49
CA GLY A 171 35.15 -18.19 -28.70
C GLY A 171 34.50 -17.96 -27.32
N ILE A 172 33.63 -18.86 -26.87
CA ILE A 172 32.92 -18.73 -25.59
C ILE A 172 33.40 -19.79 -24.60
N PHE A 173 34.08 -19.35 -23.54
CA PHE A 173 34.54 -20.22 -22.45
C PHE A 173 33.44 -20.40 -21.40
N VAL A 174 32.99 -21.63 -21.22
CA VAL A 174 31.83 -21.95 -20.38
C VAL A 174 32.07 -23.20 -19.53
N THR A 175 31.37 -23.29 -18.39
CA THR A 175 31.36 -24.46 -17.50
C THR A 175 30.05 -25.23 -17.64
N ILE A 176 29.98 -26.48 -17.16
CA ILE A 176 28.83 -27.40 -17.35
C ILE A 176 27.48 -26.79 -16.89
N ASN A 177 27.51 -25.95 -15.86
CA ASN A 177 26.31 -25.30 -15.30
C ASN A 177 26.09 -23.88 -15.85
N HIS A 178 26.91 -23.43 -16.79
CA HIS A 178 26.77 -22.12 -17.41
C HIS A 178 25.49 -22.10 -18.25
N LYS A 179 24.78 -20.98 -18.14
CA LYS A 179 23.52 -20.74 -18.82
C LYS A 179 23.81 -20.10 -20.16
N ILE A 180 23.26 -20.67 -21.23
CA ILE A 180 23.38 -20.16 -22.60
C ILE A 180 22.02 -19.70 -23.10
N ASP A 181 22.06 -18.66 -23.94
CA ASP A 181 20.93 -18.05 -24.63
C ASP A 181 20.49 -18.88 -25.85
N PHE A 182 19.26 -18.65 -26.29
CA PHE A 182 18.68 -19.38 -27.41
C PHE A 182 19.47 -19.21 -28.73
N GLU A 183 20.05 -18.04 -28.98
CA GLU A 183 20.81 -17.79 -30.22
C GLU A 183 22.06 -18.67 -30.27
N THR A 184 22.82 -18.70 -29.17
CA THR A 184 23.98 -19.59 -29.02
C THR A 184 23.56 -21.08 -29.06
N ALA A 185 22.45 -21.44 -28.43
CA ALA A 185 21.92 -22.81 -28.45
C ALA A 185 21.44 -23.24 -29.85
N SER A 186 20.85 -22.34 -30.63
CA SER A 186 20.44 -22.57 -32.04
C SER A 186 21.64 -22.81 -32.92
N LEU A 187 22.70 -22.00 -32.75
CA LEU A 187 23.94 -22.14 -33.52
C LEU A 187 24.57 -23.53 -33.33
N ILE A 188 24.52 -24.06 -32.11
CA ILE A 188 25.03 -25.40 -31.78
C ILE A 188 24.10 -26.47 -32.36
N ALA A 189 22.78 -26.31 -32.24
CA ALA A 189 21.82 -27.30 -32.70
C ALA A 189 21.76 -27.42 -34.23
N ASP A 190 21.98 -26.32 -34.97
CA ASP A 190 22.09 -26.33 -36.43
C ASP A 190 23.27 -27.19 -36.90
N GLU A 191 24.39 -27.18 -36.17
CA GLU A 191 25.54 -28.04 -36.45
C GLU A 191 25.27 -29.52 -36.18
N PHE A 192 24.35 -29.84 -35.27
CA PHE A 192 23.86 -31.21 -35.02
C PHE A 192 22.67 -31.60 -35.90
N LYS A 193 22.29 -30.79 -36.90
CA LYS A 193 21.11 -30.96 -37.77
C LYS A 193 19.78 -31.07 -36.99
N ILE A 194 19.69 -30.42 -35.83
CA ILE A 194 18.50 -30.44 -34.97
C ILE A 194 17.85 -29.06 -35.02
N LYS A 195 16.63 -28.98 -35.55
CA LYS A 195 15.86 -27.73 -35.57
C LYS A 195 15.27 -27.47 -34.18
N LEU A 196 15.79 -26.46 -33.50
CA LEU A 196 15.19 -25.99 -32.26
C LEU A 196 13.99 -25.11 -32.57
N LYS A 197 12.83 -25.46 -32.01
CA LYS A 197 11.70 -24.53 -31.92
C LYS A 197 11.75 -23.89 -30.54
N GLN A 198 11.69 -22.57 -30.47
CA GLN A 198 11.45 -21.90 -29.20
C GLN A 198 10.15 -22.44 -28.60
N GLU A 199 10.16 -22.82 -27.32
CA GLU A 199 8.91 -22.77 -26.56
C GLU A 199 8.52 -21.30 -26.49
N ILE A 200 7.69 -20.82 -27.42
CA ILE A 200 6.84 -19.67 -27.16
C ILE A 200 5.75 -20.20 -26.19
N LYS A 201 6.16 -20.54 -24.97
CA LYS A 201 5.22 -20.61 -23.85
C LYS A 201 4.80 -19.18 -23.60
N THR A 202 3.66 -18.82 -24.18
CA THR A 202 2.69 -17.88 -23.61
C THR A 202 3.28 -16.94 -22.56
N ILE A 203 3.99 -15.94 -23.08
CA ILE A 203 4.17 -14.60 -22.53
C ILE A 203 4.92 -14.58 -21.18
N SER A 204 6.10 -13.95 -21.21
CA SER A 204 6.94 -13.67 -20.05
C SER A 204 6.11 -13.13 -18.88
N SER A 205 6.38 -13.64 -17.70
CA SER A 205 5.86 -13.17 -16.41
C SER A 205 6.11 -11.66 -16.18
N GLU A 206 7.01 -11.05 -16.96
CA GLU A 206 7.28 -9.61 -16.95
C GLU A 206 6.21 -8.79 -17.67
N ASP A 207 5.52 -9.33 -18.70
CA ASP A 207 4.45 -8.64 -19.44
C ASP A 207 3.16 -8.51 -18.62
N LEU A 208 2.86 -9.51 -17.77
CA LEU A 208 1.75 -9.44 -16.81
C LEU A 208 2.00 -8.40 -15.70
N LEU A 209 3.27 -8.15 -15.39
CA LEU A 209 3.71 -7.22 -14.35
C LEU A 209 3.88 -5.78 -14.86
N SER A 210 4.10 -5.59 -16.16
CA SER A 210 4.19 -4.27 -16.81
C SER A 210 2.82 -3.70 -17.18
N GLY A 211 1.76 -4.52 -17.17
CA GLY A 211 0.41 -4.07 -17.53
C GLY A 211 0.23 -3.84 -19.03
N ASN A 212 1.15 -4.34 -19.87
CA ASN A 212 1.10 -4.20 -21.31
C ASN A 212 0.08 -5.17 -21.91
N LEU A 213 -1.19 -4.81 -21.79
CA LEU A 213 -2.33 -5.50 -22.40
C LEU A 213 -2.11 -5.72 -23.91
N GLU A 214 -1.38 -4.81 -24.56
CA GLU A 214 -1.06 -4.85 -25.99
C GLU A 214 -0.25 -6.07 -26.42
N ASN A 215 0.71 -6.54 -25.62
CA ASN A 215 1.51 -7.73 -25.98
C ASN A 215 0.70 -9.03 -25.83
N LEU A 216 -0.27 -9.06 -24.92
CA LEU A 216 -1.21 -10.18 -24.72
C LEU A 216 -2.29 -10.26 -25.82
N LEU A 217 -2.59 -9.14 -26.49
CA LEU A 217 -3.57 -9.03 -27.57
C LEU A 217 -2.98 -9.24 -28.98
N LYS A 218 -1.65 -9.08 -29.15
CA LYS A 218 -0.94 -9.30 -30.44
C LYS A 218 -0.95 -10.76 -30.95
N GLN A 219 -1.44 -11.71 -30.16
CA GLN A 219 -1.58 -13.11 -30.55
C GLN A 219 -2.91 -13.43 -31.26
N ASP A 220 -3.76 -12.43 -31.49
CA ASP A 220 -5.06 -12.66 -32.12
C ASP A 220 -4.87 -13.00 -33.61
N ASN A 221 -5.37 -14.18 -34.03
CA ASN A 221 -5.50 -14.50 -35.44
C ASN A 221 -6.47 -13.49 -36.08
N PRO A 222 -6.10 -12.83 -37.19
CA PRO A 222 -6.95 -11.82 -37.81
C PRO A 222 -8.30 -12.35 -38.31
N GLU A 223 -8.42 -13.67 -38.51
CA GLU A 223 -9.63 -14.33 -39.02
C GLU A 223 -10.73 -14.56 -37.97
N ASP A 224 -10.39 -14.62 -36.68
CA ASP A 224 -11.34 -14.89 -35.58
C ASP A 224 -11.82 -13.61 -34.86
N GLN A 225 -11.38 -12.45 -35.32
CA GLN A 225 -11.70 -11.17 -34.71
C GLN A 225 -13.13 -10.71 -35.01
N VAL A 226 -13.93 -10.54 -33.94
CA VAL A 226 -15.30 -10.03 -34.02
C VAL A 226 -15.34 -8.59 -33.48
N ILE A 227 -16.25 -7.78 -34.04
CA ILE A 227 -16.51 -6.42 -33.53
C ILE A 227 -17.01 -6.52 -32.08
N ARG A 228 -16.32 -5.85 -31.16
CA ARG A 228 -16.69 -5.82 -29.74
C ARG A 228 -17.40 -4.52 -29.36
N PRO A 229 -18.24 -4.53 -28.30
CA PRO A 229 -18.78 -3.31 -27.71
C PRO A 229 -17.66 -2.33 -27.27
N PRO A 230 -17.79 -1.02 -27.52
CA PRO A 230 -16.85 -0.04 -26.99
C PRO A 230 -16.96 0.07 -25.47
N ILE A 231 -15.80 0.18 -24.82
CA ILE A 231 -15.71 0.47 -23.39
C ILE A 231 -15.44 1.97 -23.22
N VAL A 232 -16.33 2.66 -22.50
CA VAL A 232 -16.38 4.11 -22.41
C VAL A 232 -16.25 4.55 -20.94
N THR A 233 -15.23 5.33 -20.61
CA THR A 233 -15.14 5.95 -19.27
C THR A 233 -15.76 7.34 -19.28
N ILE A 234 -16.52 7.67 -18.23
CA ILE A 234 -17.01 9.04 -18.03
C ILE A 234 -16.15 9.76 -16.99
N MET A 235 -15.59 10.90 -17.38
CA MET A 235 -14.74 11.76 -16.55
C MET A 235 -15.28 13.18 -16.49
N GLY A 236 -14.79 13.95 -15.52
CA GLY A 236 -15.20 15.34 -15.29
C GLY A 236 -15.23 15.71 -13.82
N HIS A 237 -15.44 17.00 -13.57
CA HIS A 237 -15.53 17.59 -12.23
C HIS A 237 -16.73 17.05 -11.43
N VAL A 238 -16.69 17.30 -10.12
CA VAL A 238 -17.83 17.08 -9.22
C VAL A 238 -18.99 17.97 -9.66
N ASP A 239 -20.24 17.53 -9.50
CA ASP A 239 -21.46 18.28 -9.84
C ASP A 239 -21.66 18.70 -11.31
N HIS A 240 -20.80 18.23 -12.22
CA HIS A 240 -21.02 18.34 -13.67
C HIS A 240 -22.09 17.37 -14.20
N GLY A 241 -22.68 16.55 -13.33
CA GLY A 241 -23.80 15.67 -13.66
C GLY A 241 -23.41 14.38 -14.37
N LYS A 242 -22.20 13.85 -14.12
CA LYS A 242 -21.73 12.55 -14.65
C LYS A 242 -22.69 11.42 -14.29
N THR A 243 -22.94 11.22 -13.00
CA THR A 243 -23.85 10.17 -12.50
C THR A 243 -25.26 10.36 -13.04
N LYS A 244 -25.75 11.60 -13.15
CA LYS A 244 -27.06 11.90 -13.75
C LYS A 244 -27.13 11.53 -15.24
N LEU A 245 -26.06 11.77 -16.00
CA LEU A 245 -25.96 11.35 -17.39
C LEU A 245 -26.07 9.82 -17.49
N LEU A 246 -25.42 9.10 -16.58
CA LEU A 246 -25.48 7.64 -16.54
C LEU A 246 -26.83 7.10 -16.09
N ASP A 247 -27.45 7.74 -15.11
CA ASP A 247 -28.80 7.41 -14.65
C ASP A 247 -29.82 7.53 -15.79
N TYR A 248 -29.71 8.59 -16.60
CA TYR A 248 -30.54 8.75 -17.79
C TYR A 248 -30.33 7.60 -18.79
N ILE A 249 -29.07 7.25 -19.10
CA ILE A 249 -28.74 6.16 -20.03
C ILE A 249 -29.26 4.82 -19.49
N ARG A 250 -29.16 4.59 -18.19
CA ARG A 250 -29.57 3.35 -17.53
C ARG A 250 -31.09 3.24 -17.32
N LYS A 251 -31.82 4.35 -17.44
CA LYS A 251 -33.23 4.47 -17.00
C LYS A 251 -33.39 4.05 -15.53
N THR A 252 -32.41 4.39 -14.69
CA THR A 252 -32.39 4.11 -13.25
C THR A 252 -32.03 5.38 -12.48
N ASN A 253 -32.54 5.56 -11.27
CA ASN A 253 -32.08 6.62 -10.36
C ASN A 253 -31.12 6.03 -9.32
N VAL A 254 -29.81 6.12 -9.56
CA VAL A 254 -28.78 5.72 -8.59
C VAL A 254 -28.34 6.90 -7.72
N VAL A 255 -28.39 8.13 -8.24
CA VAL A 255 -28.03 9.35 -7.49
C VAL A 255 -28.82 9.50 -6.18
N ASP A 256 -30.08 9.06 -6.15
CA ASP A 256 -30.93 9.15 -4.95
C ASP A 256 -30.62 8.06 -3.90
N LEU A 257 -29.93 6.98 -4.31
CA LEU A 257 -29.61 5.83 -3.45
C LEU A 257 -28.20 5.93 -2.83
N GLU A 258 -27.29 6.70 -3.42
CA GLU A 258 -25.91 6.85 -2.94
C GLU A 258 -25.79 7.84 -1.77
N ALA A 259 -25.02 7.47 -0.76
CA ALA A 259 -24.81 8.30 0.42
C ALA A 259 -24.08 9.61 0.06
N GLY A 260 -24.78 10.74 0.24
CA GLY A 260 -24.24 12.06 -0.09
C GLY A 260 -24.39 12.48 -1.54
N GLY A 261 -25.12 11.71 -2.38
CA GLY A 261 -25.41 12.06 -3.77
C GLY A 261 -24.18 12.06 -4.69
N ILE A 262 -23.09 11.37 -4.30
CA ILE A 262 -21.84 11.30 -5.05
C ILE A 262 -21.42 9.85 -5.29
N THR A 263 -20.86 9.60 -6.47
CA THR A 263 -20.28 8.30 -6.83
C THR A 263 -18.89 8.18 -6.20
N GLN A 264 -18.70 7.14 -5.39
CA GLN A 264 -17.45 6.86 -4.67
C GLN A 264 -16.77 5.55 -5.10
N HIS A 265 -17.47 4.70 -5.86
CA HIS A 265 -16.99 3.42 -6.39
C HIS A 265 -16.91 3.47 -7.91
N ILE A 266 -16.04 2.64 -8.51
CA ILE A 266 -16.02 2.50 -9.96
C ILE A 266 -17.10 1.50 -10.37
N GLY A 267 -18.20 2.00 -10.93
CA GLY A 267 -19.26 1.18 -11.47
C GLY A 267 -18.98 0.79 -12.93
N ALA A 268 -19.26 -0.45 -13.30
CA ALA A 268 -19.26 -0.87 -14.70
C ALA A 268 -20.64 -1.44 -15.07
N TYR A 269 -21.21 -0.98 -16.17
CA TYR A 269 -22.50 -1.46 -16.64
C TYR A 269 -22.60 -1.41 -18.17
N GLN A 270 -23.59 -2.11 -18.71
CA GLN A 270 -23.81 -2.19 -20.15
C GLN A 270 -25.16 -1.58 -20.49
N ALA A 271 -25.19 -0.73 -21.52
CA ALA A 271 -26.39 -0.16 -22.09
C ALA A 271 -26.53 -0.60 -23.56
N GLU A 272 -27.75 -0.66 -24.06
CA GLU A 272 -28.04 -1.02 -25.44
C GLU A 272 -28.68 0.16 -26.18
N HIS A 273 -28.13 0.50 -27.34
CA HIS A 273 -28.63 1.54 -28.22
C HIS A 273 -28.64 1.03 -29.66
N LYS A 274 -29.81 1.07 -30.32
CA LYS A 274 -30.02 0.58 -31.70
C LYS A 274 -29.49 -0.85 -31.94
N GLY A 275 -29.67 -1.76 -30.98
CA GLY A 275 -29.21 -3.15 -31.08
C GLY A 275 -27.70 -3.34 -30.88
N ARG A 276 -26.94 -2.29 -30.56
CA ARG A 276 -25.53 -2.34 -30.21
C ARG A 276 -25.33 -2.06 -28.73
N LYS A 277 -24.42 -2.81 -28.12
CA LYS A 277 -24.08 -2.66 -26.70
C LYS A 277 -22.94 -1.67 -26.52
N ILE A 278 -22.99 -0.90 -25.44
CA ILE A 278 -21.94 0.02 -25.01
C ILE A 278 -21.68 -0.25 -23.53
N THR A 279 -20.42 -0.43 -23.17
CA THR A 279 -20.02 -0.65 -21.77
C THR A 279 -19.50 0.66 -21.19
N PHE A 280 -20.10 1.11 -20.10
CA PHE A 280 -19.72 2.35 -19.43
C PHE A 280 -19.00 2.06 -18.12
N LEU A 281 -17.92 2.80 -17.87
CA LEU A 281 -17.23 2.88 -16.60
C LEU A 281 -17.50 4.25 -15.97
N ASP A 282 -18.14 4.23 -14.81
CA ASP A 282 -18.36 5.44 -14.02
C ASP A 282 -17.17 5.67 -13.10
N THR A 283 -16.55 6.86 -13.19
CA THR A 283 -15.41 7.21 -12.33
C THR A 283 -15.75 8.36 -11.38
N PRO A 284 -15.36 8.26 -10.10
CA PRO A 284 -15.57 9.32 -9.13
C PRO A 284 -14.90 10.64 -9.53
N GLY A 285 -15.57 11.77 -9.28
CA GLY A 285 -15.11 13.12 -9.67
C GLY A 285 -14.14 13.80 -8.70
N HIS A 286 -14.01 13.29 -7.48
CA HIS A 286 -13.22 13.92 -6.45
C HIS A 286 -11.71 13.68 -6.64
N GLU A 287 -10.90 14.70 -6.37
CA GLU A 287 -9.42 14.66 -6.29
C GLU A 287 -8.81 13.50 -5.47
N ALA A 288 -9.52 12.97 -4.47
CA ALA A 288 -9.03 11.82 -3.70
C ALA A 288 -8.91 10.54 -4.57
N PHE A 289 -9.57 10.50 -5.73
CA PHE A 289 -9.67 9.33 -6.59
C PHE A 289 -8.90 9.46 -7.92
N THR A 290 -7.82 10.26 -7.94
CA THR A 290 -6.93 10.37 -9.11
C THR A 290 -6.46 9.00 -9.62
N ALA A 291 -6.07 8.08 -8.73
CA ALA A 291 -5.62 6.73 -9.11
C ALA A 291 -6.73 5.93 -9.83
N MET A 292 -7.99 6.11 -9.43
CA MET A 292 -9.13 5.47 -10.08
C MET A 292 -9.39 6.04 -11.47
N ARG A 293 -9.23 7.36 -11.66
CA ARG A 293 -9.37 8.00 -12.97
C ARG A 293 -8.29 7.54 -13.95
N ALA A 294 -7.03 7.53 -13.51
CA ALA A 294 -5.92 7.04 -14.34
C ALA A 294 -6.15 5.58 -14.77
N ARG A 295 -6.67 4.74 -13.85
CA ARG A 295 -7.06 3.35 -14.17
C ARG A 295 -8.19 3.30 -15.18
N GLY A 296 -9.25 4.10 -14.99
CA GLY A 296 -10.37 4.20 -15.93
C GLY A 296 -9.90 4.54 -17.35
N ALA A 297 -9.05 5.57 -17.51
CA ALA A 297 -8.52 5.97 -18.81
C ALA A 297 -7.78 4.82 -19.53
N ARG A 298 -6.93 4.08 -18.83
CA ARG A 298 -6.10 3.01 -19.42
C ARG A 298 -6.90 1.78 -19.86
N VAL A 299 -8.06 1.53 -19.25
CA VAL A 299 -8.87 0.33 -19.51
C VAL A 299 -9.84 0.54 -20.66
N THR A 300 -10.08 1.79 -21.07
CA THR A 300 -11.15 2.13 -22.01
C THR A 300 -10.69 2.48 -23.41
N ASP A 301 -11.57 2.21 -24.36
CA ASP A 301 -11.36 2.52 -25.77
C ASP A 301 -11.70 3.99 -26.08
N LEU A 302 -12.53 4.62 -25.23
CA LEU A 302 -13.00 5.99 -25.41
C LEU A 302 -13.29 6.66 -24.06
N VAL A 303 -13.02 7.97 -23.96
CA VAL A 303 -13.34 8.77 -22.78
C VAL A 303 -14.35 9.86 -23.13
N ILE A 304 -15.39 10.00 -22.30
CA ILE A 304 -16.33 11.11 -22.32
C ILE A 304 -15.97 12.09 -21.21
N LEU A 305 -15.63 13.33 -21.57
CA LEU A 305 -15.44 14.42 -20.62
C LEU A 305 -16.73 15.21 -20.47
N VAL A 306 -17.32 15.18 -19.28
CA VAL A 306 -18.53 15.93 -18.94
C VAL A 306 -18.14 17.29 -18.38
N VAL A 307 -18.51 18.36 -19.09
CA VAL A 307 -18.27 19.75 -18.69
C VAL A 307 -19.60 20.45 -18.56
N ALA A 308 -19.86 21.10 -17.43
CA ALA A 308 -21.11 21.81 -17.24
C ALA A 308 -21.08 23.17 -17.96
N ALA A 309 -22.16 23.51 -18.66
CA ALA A 309 -22.28 24.74 -19.43
C ALA A 309 -22.35 26.03 -18.57
N ASP A 310 -22.67 25.90 -17.29
CA ASP A 310 -22.72 26.97 -16.29
C ASP A 310 -21.34 27.26 -15.68
N GLU A 311 -20.57 26.23 -15.36
CA GLU A 311 -19.31 26.36 -14.61
C GLU A 311 -18.03 26.35 -15.46
N SER A 312 -18.08 25.83 -16.70
CA SER A 312 -16.93 25.65 -17.60
C SER A 312 -15.85 24.72 -17.04
N VAL A 313 -14.59 24.87 -17.51
CA VAL A 313 -13.45 24.04 -17.13
C VAL A 313 -13.00 24.33 -15.69
N LYS A 314 -12.70 23.27 -14.94
CA LYS A 314 -12.26 23.27 -13.54
C LYS A 314 -10.99 22.43 -13.40
N PRO A 315 -10.21 22.54 -12.30
CA PRO A 315 -8.95 21.81 -12.12
C PRO A 315 -9.06 20.29 -12.31
N GLN A 316 -10.16 19.67 -11.88
CA GLN A 316 -10.39 18.23 -12.02
C GLN A 316 -10.73 17.84 -13.47
N THR A 317 -11.27 18.77 -14.25
CA THR A 317 -11.45 18.63 -15.70
C THR A 317 -10.09 18.65 -16.40
N GLU A 318 -9.19 19.55 -16.01
CA GLU A 318 -7.81 19.60 -16.53
C GLU A 318 -7.05 18.31 -16.23
N GLU A 319 -7.19 17.79 -15.01
CA GLU A 319 -6.61 16.50 -14.62
C GLU A 319 -7.16 15.35 -15.48
N ALA A 320 -8.47 15.31 -15.73
CA ALA A 320 -9.09 14.30 -16.59
C ALA A 320 -8.58 14.37 -18.04
N ILE A 321 -8.37 15.58 -18.57
CA ILE A 321 -7.76 15.79 -19.89
C ILE A 321 -6.33 15.25 -19.90
N SER A 322 -5.54 15.52 -18.85
CA SER A 322 -4.17 15.03 -18.72
C SER A 322 -4.10 13.50 -18.73
N HIS A 323 -4.93 12.83 -17.92
CA HIS A 323 -4.98 11.35 -17.88
C HIS A 323 -5.39 10.74 -19.23
N THR A 324 -6.32 11.39 -19.94
CA THR A 324 -6.75 10.91 -21.25
C THR A 324 -5.66 11.08 -22.31
N LYS A 325 -4.95 12.22 -22.29
CA LYS A 325 -3.80 12.47 -23.17
C LYS A 325 -2.66 11.48 -22.91
N GLU A 326 -2.36 11.19 -21.64
CA GLU A 326 -1.33 10.20 -21.26
C GLU A 326 -1.69 8.79 -21.72
N ALA A 327 -2.98 8.42 -21.63
CA ALA A 327 -3.46 7.13 -22.09
C ALA A 327 -3.58 6.99 -23.61
N GLY A 328 -3.52 8.10 -24.37
CA GLY A 328 -3.64 8.09 -25.84
C GLY A 328 -5.03 7.72 -26.35
N VAL A 329 -6.08 7.89 -25.54
CA VAL A 329 -7.44 7.44 -25.86
C VAL A 329 -8.26 8.57 -26.51
N PRO A 330 -9.10 8.28 -27.53
CA PRO A 330 -10.01 9.27 -28.12
C PRO A 330 -10.93 9.92 -27.07
N LEU A 331 -11.09 11.25 -27.18
CA LEU A 331 -11.87 12.06 -26.24
C LEU A 331 -13.11 12.66 -26.92
N ILE A 332 -14.29 12.43 -26.34
CA ILE A 332 -15.53 13.13 -26.67
C ILE A 332 -15.88 14.06 -25.52
N VAL A 333 -16.28 15.30 -25.82
CA VAL A 333 -16.74 16.25 -24.78
C VAL A 333 -18.27 16.32 -24.80
N ALA A 334 -18.89 16.04 -23.65
CA ALA A 334 -20.31 16.24 -23.42
C ALA A 334 -20.52 17.53 -22.60
N ILE A 335 -21.09 18.56 -23.24
CA ILE A 335 -21.39 19.83 -22.59
C ILE A 335 -22.76 19.72 -21.92
N ASN A 336 -22.79 19.50 -20.62
CA ASN A 336 -24.01 19.21 -19.85
C ASN A 336 -24.70 20.47 -19.32
N LYS A 337 -25.93 20.34 -18.83
CA LYS A 337 -26.78 21.41 -18.24
C LYS A 337 -27.19 22.51 -19.24
N VAL A 338 -27.39 22.17 -20.52
CA VAL A 338 -27.89 23.13 -21.53
C VAL A 338 -29.34 23.57 -21.32
N ASP A 339 -30.04 22.96 -20.36
CA ASP A 339 -31.38 23.36 -19.91
C ASP A 339 -31.37 24.63 -19.04
N LYS A 340 -30.23 25.00 -18.43
CA LYS A 340 -30.15 26.20 -17.61
C LYS A 340 -30.09 27.46 -18.47
N PRO A 341 -30.74 28.56 -18.04
CA PRO A 341 -30.67 29.84 -18.75
C PRO A 341 -29.26 30.46 -18.75
N GLU A 342 -28.43 30.10 -17.78
CA GLU A 342 -27.04 30.56 -17.64
C GLU A 342 -26.05 29.74 -18.51
N ALA A 343 -26.52 28.73 -19.23
CA ALA A 343 -25.67 27.84 -20.01
C ALA A 343 -24.99 28.59 -21.18
N ASN A 344 -23.65 28.58 -21.21
CA ASN A 344 -22.87 29.20 -22.28
C ASN A 344 -21.93 28.19 -22.95
N ILE A 345 -22.37 27.66 -24.09
CA ILE A 345 -21.64 26.65 -24.86
C ILE A 345 -20.36 27.24 -25.47
N GLU A 346 -20.40 28.48 -25.96
CA GLU A 346 -19.25 29.13 -26.61
C GLU A 346 -18.10 29.37 -25.62
N LYS A 347 -18.43 29.76 -24.39
CA LYS A 347 -17.43 29.93 -23.33
C LYS A 347 -16.71 28.61 -23.03
N VAL A 348 -17.45 27.50 -22.93
CA VAL A 348 -16.86 26.17 -22.71
C VAL A 348 -15.94 25.77 -23.86
N LYS A 349 -16.36 25.99 -25.11
CA LYS A 349 -15.53 25.72 -26.29
C LYS A 349 -14.23 26.53 -26.27
N GLY A 350 -14.31 27.83 -25.93
CA GLY A 350 -13.15 28.72 -25.80
C GLY A 350 -12.18 28.29 -24.69
N ASP A 351 -12.70 27.86 -23.54
CA ASP A 351 -11.86 27.37 -22.43
C ASP A 351 -11.20 26.03 -22.75
N LEU A 352 -11.90 25.11 -23.41
CA LEU A 352 -11.34 23.81 -23.84
C LEU A 352 -10.29 23.96 -24.95
N ALA A 353 -10.44 24.95 -25.83
CA ALA A 353 -9.45 25.23 -26.86
C ALA A 353 -8.07 25.58 -26.28
N LYS A 354 -8.01 26.16 -25.07
CA LYS A 354 -6.74 26.42 -24.36
C LYS A 354 -5.98 25.14 -23.99
N PHE A 355 -6.67 24.00 -23.94
CA PHE A 355 -6.12 22.69 -23.60
C PHE A 355 -5.92 21.80 -24.85
N ASP A 356 -5.78 22.40 -26.04
CA ASP A 356 -5.67 21.74 -27.36
C ASP A 356 -6.91 20.94 -27.78
N LEU A 357 -8.05 21.13 -27.12
CA LEU A 357 -9.31 20.50 -27.49
C LEU A 357 -10.10 21.44 -28.37
N ILE A 358 -9.76 21.47 -29.66
CA ILE A 358 -10.41 22.32 -30.66
C ILE A 358 -11.70 21.64 -31.14
N PRO A 359 -12.86 22.31 -31.08
CA PRO A 359 -14.13 21.76 -31.55
C PRO A 359 -14.12 21.47 -33.07
N GLU A 360 -14.88 20.46 -33.50
CA GLU A 360 -15.09 20.16 -34.94
C GLU A 360 -15.68 21.35 -35.72
N ASP A 361 -16.55 22.16 -35.10
CA ASP A 361 -17.13 23.37 -35.72
C ASP A 361 -16.07 24.39 -36.15
N TRP A 362 -14.89 24.36 -35.51
CA TRP A 362 -13.77 25.25 -35.79
C TRP A 362 -12.68 24.55 -36.61
N GLY A 363 -12.97 23.38 -37.20
CA GLY A 363 -12.02 22.56 -37.95
C GLY A 363 -11.09 21.73 -37.08
N GLY A 364 -11.42 21.56 -35.79
CA GLY A 364 -10.67 20.73 -34.86
C GLY A 364 -10.98 19.23 -34.97
N LYS A 365 -10.36 18.43 -34.08
CA LYS A 365 -10.54 16.97 -34.02
C LYS A 365 -11.47 16.52 -32.89
N THR A 366 -11.83 17.41 -31.97
CA THR A 366 -12.57 17.04 -30.76
C THR A 366 -14.06 17.21 -30.98
N ILE A 367 -14.80 16.10 -30.89
CA ILE A 367 -16.25 16.11 -30.99
C ILE A 367 -16.84 16.66 -29.68
N MET A 368 -17.64 17.72 -29.79
CA MET A 368 -18.30 18.36 -28.66
C MET A 368 -19.82 18.32 -28.82
N VAL A 369 -20.50 17.56 -27.96
CA VAL A 369 -21.95 17.35 -28.03
C VAL A 369 -22.64 18.10 -26.88
N PRO A 370 -23.55 19.04 -27.16
CA PRO A 370 -24.38 19.67 -26.12
C PRO A 370 -25.47 18.72 -25.65
N VAL A 371 -25.53 18.47 -24.34
CA VAL A 371 -26.47 17.53 -23.71
C VAL A 371 -27.14 18.12 -22.48
N SER A 372 -28.33 17.63 -22.17
CA SER A 372 -29.00 17.87 -20.90
C SER A 372 -29.37 16.52 -20.28
N ALA A 373 -28.65 16.14 -19.22
CA ALA A 373 -28.93 14.90 -18.48
C ALA A 373 -30.32 14.89 -17.81
N LEU A 374 -30.91 16.07 -17.56
CA LEU A 374 -32.23 16.18 -16.92
C LEU A 374 -33.38 16.04 -17.93
N THR A 375 -33.28 16.74 -19.06
CA THR A 375 -34.35 16.76 -20.08
C THR A 375 -34.19 15.64 -21.12
N GLY A 376 -33.00 15.02 -21.18
CA GLY A 376 -32.67 14.02 -22.20
C GLY A 376 -32.26 14.61 -23.56
N LYS A 377 -32.26 15.94 -23.70
CA LYS A 377 -31.89 16.61 -24.96
C LYS A 377 -30.44 16.30 -25.33
N GLY A 378 -30.21 15.84 -26.56
CA GLY A 378 -28.87 15.56 -27.11
C GLY A 378 -28.28 14.19 -26.70
N MET A 379 -28.96 13.41 -25.88
CA MET A 379 -28.46 12.11 -25.41
C MET A 379 -28.38 11.05 -26.51
N ASP A 380 -29.38 10.99 -27.40
CA ASP A 380 -29.34 10.08 -28.54
C ASP A 380 -28.18 10.42 -29.48
N GLY A 381 -27.96 11.71 -29.74
CA GLY A 381 -26.81 12.19 -30.51
C GLY A 381 -25.47 11.78 -29.88
N LEU A 382 -25.34 11.89 -28.56
CA LEU A 382 -24.12 11.45 -27.86
C LEU A 382 -23.88 9.95 -28.04
N LEU A 383 -24.92 9.11 -27.89
CA LEU A 383 -24.80 7.66 -28.06
C LEU A 383 -24.46 7.25 -29.50
N GLU A 384 -25.04 7.94 -30.49
CA GLU A 384 -24.71 7.75 -31.90
C GLU A 384 -23.25 8.11 -32.20
N THR A 385 -22.77 9.25 -31.69
CA THR A 385 -21.38 9.68 -31.84
C THR A 385 -20.41 8.66 -31.24
N ILE A 386 -20.71 8.11 -30.06
CA ILE A 386 -19.87 7.07 -29.43
C ILE A 386 -19.75 5.85 -30.34
N LEU A 387 -20.87 5.38 -30.91
CA LEU A 387 -20.87 4.24 -31.82
C LEU A 387 -20.08 4.54 -33.11
N LEU A 388 -20.19 5.76 -33.64
CA LEU A 388 -19.46 6.19 -34.83
C LEU A 388 -17.95 6.22 -34.58
N VAL A 389 -17.50 6.78 -33.45
CA VAL A 389 -16.06 6.78 -33.10
C VAL A 389 -15.56 5.35 -32.86
N ALA A 390 -16.38 4.49 -32.26
CA ALA A 390 -16.04 3.07 -32.09
C ALA A 390 -15.88 2.34 -33.44
N ASP A 391 -16.70 2.67 -34.44
CA ASP A 391 -16.61 2.10 -35.79
C ASP A 391 -15.34 2.58 -36.51
N LEU A 392 -14.99 3.87 -36.37
CA LEU A 392 -13.73 4.39 -36.90
C LEU A 392 -12.51 3.71 -36.27
N ALA A 393 -12.57 3.44 -34.97
CA ALA A 393 -11.52 2.76 -34.23
C ALA A 393 -11.42 1.25 -34.55
N ASN A 394 -12.39 0.65 -35.26
CA ASN A 394 -12.43 -0.78 -35.60
C ASN A 394 -12.13 -1.71 -34.41
N LEU A 395 -12.86 -1.52 -33.31
CA LEU A 395 -12.65 -2.29 -32.08
C LEU A 395 -12.96 -3.78 -32.28
N LYS A 396 -11.92 -4.60 -32.19
CA LYS A 396 -11.98 -6.05 -32.42
C LYS A 396 -11.53 -6.83 -31.19
N ALA A 397 -12.12 -7.99 -30.95
CA ALA A 397 -11.63 -8.99 -30.00
C ALA A 397 -11.93 -10.39 -30.50
N ASP A 398 -11.08 -11.34 -30.11
CA ASP A 398 -11.33 -12.77 -30.31
C ASP A 398 -12.12 -13.34 -29.12
N PRO A 399 -13.35 -13.86 -29.33
CA PRO A 399 -14.13 -14.50 -28.28
C PRO A 399 -13.73 -15.96 -27.99
N LYS A 400 -12.98 -16.63 -28.88
CA LYS A 400 -12.67 -18.08 -28.77
C LYS A 400 -11.48 -18.38 -27.86
N ARG A 401 -10.56 -17.44 -27.70
CA ARG A 401 -9.39 -17.57 -26.81
C ARG A 401 -9.75 -17.60 -25.31
N PRO A 402 -8.84 -18.11 -24.45
CA PRO A 402 -8.97 -17.96 -23.00
C PRO A 402 -9.13 -16.48 -22.62
N ALA A 403 -10.02 -16.22 -21.67
CA ALA A 403 -10.35 -14.86 -21.28
C ALA A 403 -9.16 -14.15 -20.63
N ILE A 404 -8.97 -12.91 -21.07
CA ILE A 404 -8.15 -11.90 -20.43
C ILE A 404 -9.08 -10.76 -20.04
N GLY A 405 -8.97 -10.34 -18.78
CA GLY A 405 -9.72 -9.21 -18.27
C GLY A 405 -8.88 -8.34 -17.36
N THR A 406 -9.40 -7.17 -17.03
CA THR A 406 -8.78 -6.24 -16.10
C THR A 406 -9.68 -6.09 -14.88
N VAL A 407 -9.11 -6.20 -13.68
CA VAL A 407 -9.84 -5.97 -12.42
C VAL A 407 -10.13 -4.48 -12.29
N ILE A 408 -11.41 -4.11 -12.22
CA ILE A 408 -11.84 -2.74 -11.95
C ILE A 408 -11.81 -2.48 -10.45
N GLU A 409 -12.44 -3.37 -9.68
CA GLU A 409 -12.64 -3.20 -8.25
C GLU A 409 -12.69 -4.56 -7.54
N ALA A 410 -12.32 -4.59 -6.26
CA ALA A 410 -12.35 -5.79 -5.42
C ALA A 410 -12.98 -5.49 -4.06
N VAL A 411 -13.86 -6.39 -3.63
CA VAL A 411 -14.69 -6.30 -2.41
C VAL A 411 -14.63 -7.62 -1.66
N LEU A 412 -14.66 -7.57 -0.34
CA LEU A 412 -14.77 -8.76 0.50
C LEU A 412 -16.23 -8.94 0.96
N ASP A 413 -16.92 -9.93 0.39
CA ASP A 413 -18.30 -10.28 0.74
C ASP A 413 -18.32 -11.36 1.84
N LYS A 414 -19.27 -11.27 2.78
CA LYS A 414 -19.41 -12.24 3.88
C LYS A 414 -19.78 -13.64 3.40
N ASN A 415 -20.63 -13.73 2.37
CA ASN A 415 -21.18 -15.00 1.89
C ASN A 415 -20.36 -15.58 0.75
N LEU A 416 -19.86 -14.72 -0.15
CA LEU A 416 -19.15 -15.13 -1.36
C LEU A 416 -17.63 -15.10 -1.21
N GLY A 417 -17.11 -14.54 -0.12
CA GLY A 417 -15.69 -14.32 0.10
C GLY A 417 -15.15 -13.19 -0.78
N PRO A 418 -13.89 -13.27 -1.25
CA PRO A 418 -13.32 -12.29 -2.16
C PRO A 418 -14.07 -12.27 -3.50
N VAL A 419 -14.64 -11.11 -3.82
CA VAL A 419 -15.33 -10.82 -5.08
C VAL A 419 -14.58 -9.73 -5.81
N ALA A 420 -14.39 -9.90 -7.12
CA ALA A 420 -13.78 -8.89 -7.98
C ALA A 420 -14.72 -8.55 -9.13
N THR A 421 -14.85 -7.26 -9.44
CA THR A 421 -15.48 -6.77 -10.66
C THR A 421 -14.40 -6.72 -11.74
N VAL A 422 -14.55 -7.51 -12.78
CA VAL A 422 -13.58 -7.69 -13.87
C VAL A 422 -14.24 -7.30 -15.18
N LEU A 423 -13.53 -6.52 -15.98
CA LEU A 423 -13.90 -6.24 -17.36
C LEU A 423 -13.17 -7.20 -18.28
N ILE A 424 -13.91 -7.98 -19.06
CA ILE A 424 -13.29 -8.89 -20.03
C ILE A 424 -12.82 -8.08 -21.23
N ASN A 425 -11.53 -8.08 -21.53
CA ASN A 425 -10.96 -7.40 -22.68
C ASN A 425 -11.05 -8.29 -23.93
N SER A 426 -10.64 -9.56 -23.80
CA SER A 426 -10.62 -10.53 -24.90
C SER A 426 -10.88 -11.94 -24.39
N GLY A 427 -11.41 -12.83 -25.23
CA GLY A 427 -11.83 -14.18 -24.88
C GLY A 427 -13.17 -14.28 -24.14
N THR A 428 -13.56 -15.53 -23.80
CA THR A 428 -14.81 -15.84 -23.08
C THR A 428 -14.51 -16.48 -21.73
N LEU A 429 -15.02 -15.89 -20.65
CA LEU A 429 -14.87 -16.39 -19.28
C LEU A 429 -16.03 -17.32 -18.92
N LYS A 430 -15.75 -18.50 -18.37
CA LYS A 430 -16.78 -19.49 -18.00
C LYS A 430 -16.71 -19.85 -16.51
N ILE A 431 -17.84 -20.31 -15.98
CA ILE A 431 -17.87 -20.87 -14.63
C ILE A 431 -17.02 -22.15 -14.59
N GLY A 432 -16.15 -22.26 -13.59
CA GLY A 432 -15.26 -23.40 -13.40
C GLY A 432 -13.85 -23.20 -13.93
N ASP A 433 -13.59 -22.10 -14.65
CA ASP A 433 -12.26 -21.77 -15.16
C ASP A 433 -11.28 -21.48 -14.02
N HIS A 434 -10.02 -21.88 -14.22
CA HIS A 434 -8.91 -21.52 -13.35
C HIS A 434 -8.33 -20.18 -13.81
N VAL A 435 -8.15 -19.26 -12.87
CA VAL A 435 -7.69 -17.91 -13.16
C VAL A 435 -6.49 -17.52 -12.33
N VAL A 436 -5.61 -16.73 -12.94
CA VAL A 436 -4.54 -15.98 -12.28
C VAL A 436 -4.89 -14.50 -12.37
N VAL A 437 -4.81 -13.80 -11.25
CA VAL A 437 -5.06 -12.37 -11.13
C VAL A 437 -3.89 -11.76 -10.38
N GLY A 438 -2.92 -11.20 -11.11
CA GLY A 438 -1.67 -10.70 -10.53
C GLY A 438 -0.97 -11.75 -9.66
N GLU A 439 -0.88 -11.51 -8.35
CA GLU A 439 -0.24 -12.40 -7.37
C GLU A 439 -1.16 -13.50 -6.80
N ILE A 440 -2.42 -13.54 -7.26
CA ILE A 440 -3.48 -14.39 -6.71
C ILE A 440 -3.90 -15.40 -7.76
N TYR A 441 -4.30 -16.59 -7.31
CA TYR A 441 -4.96 -17.57 -8.14
C TYR A 441 -6.34 -17.92 -7.56
N GLY A 442 -7.20 -18.47 -8.39
CA GLY A 442 -8.53 -18.89 -7.97
C GLY A 442 -9.22 -19.76 -8.99
N LYS A 443 -10.37 -20.31 -8.57
CA LYS A 443 -11.29 -21.01 -9.47
C LYS A 443 -12.63 -20.30 -9.44
N ILE A 444 -13.16 -19.99 -10.62
CA ILE A 444 -14.41 -19.25 -10.73
C ILE A 444 -15.56 -20.13 -10.25
N LYS A 445 -16.18 -19.72 -9.13
CA LYS A 445 -17.35 -20.40 -8.54
C LYS A 445 -18.66 -19.80 -9.01
N SER A 446 -18.69 -18.48 -9.19
CA SER A 446 -19.90 -17.75 -9.59
C SER A 446 -19.52 -16.56 -10.48
N LEU A 447 -20.33 -16.35 -11.51
CA LEU A 447 -20.29 -15.18 -12.38
C LEU A 447 -21.64 -14.47 -12.28
N LYS A 448 -21.60 -13.18 -11.97
CA LYS A 448 -22.77 -12.30 -11.95
C LYS A 448 -22.56 -11.12 -12.88
N ASP A 449 -23.61 -10.72 -13.56
CA ASP A 449 -23.63 -9.54 -14.41
C ASP A 449 -23.75 -8.25 -13.57
N HIS A 450 -23.65 -7.08 -14.22
CA HIS A 450 -23.80 -5.78 -13.58
C HIS A 450 -25.16 -5.58 -12.88
N THR A 451 -26.21 -6.29 -13.31
CA THR A 451 -27.53 -6.32 -12.62
C THR A 451 -27.62 -7.40 -11.53
N LEU A 452 -26.49 -7.98 -11.09
CA LEU A 452 -26.39 -9.07 -10.11
C LEU A 452 -27.08 -10.39 -10.50
N LYS A 453 -27.48 -10.55 -11.76
CA LYS A 453 -28.03 -11.80 -12.28
C LYS A 453 -26.92 -12.80 -12.55
N ASN A 454 -27.15 -14.08 -12.22
CA ASN A 454 -26.18 -15.14 -12.48
C ASN A 454 -26.08 -15.41 -13.99
N ILE A 455 -24.86 -15.45 -14.52
CA ILE A 455 -24.57 -15.75 -15.92
C ILE A 455 -23.61 -16.94 -16.01
N LYS A 456 -23.68 -17.72 -17.09
CA LYS A 456 -22.81 -18.91 -17.27
C LYS A 456 -21.50 -18.61 -18.00
N GLN A 457 -21.54 -17.62 -18.89
CA GLN A 457 -20.41 -17.23 -19.73
C GLN A 457 -20.42 -15.71 -19.89
N ALA A 458 -19.24 -15.12 -20.03
CA ALA A 458 -19.05 -13.69 -20.24
C ALA A 458 -18.13 -13.46 -21.44
N GLY A 459 -18.62 -12.75 -22.44
CA GLY A 459 -17.85 -12.39 -23.64
C GLY A 459 -17.01 -11.13 -23.46
N PRO A 460 -16.29 -10.72 -24.51
CA PRO A 460 -15.48 -9.51 -24.50
C PRO A 460 -16.32 -8.24 -24.26
N SER A 461 -15.69 -7.23 -23.67
CA SER A 461 -16.25 -5.96 -23.22
C SER A 461 -17.39 -6.07 -22.20
N THR A 462 -17.65 -7.24 -21.62
CA THR A 462 -18.72 -7.42 -20.64
C THR A 462 -18.16 -7.29 -19.22
N PRO A 463 -18.71 -6.39 -18.37
CA PRO A 463 -18.30 -6.30 -16.97
C PRO A 463 -18.95 -7.41 -16.14
N VAL A 464 -18.16 -8.14 -15.37
CA VAL A 464 -18.64 -9.28 -14.58
C VAL A 464 -18.08 -9.29 -13.17
N ARG A 465 -18.93 -9.67 -12.21
CA ARG A 465 -18.52 -9.94 -10.84
C ARG A 465 -18.15 -11.41 -10.71
N VAL A 466 -16.88 -11.65 -10.40
CA VAL A 466 -16.27 -12.97 -10.25
C VAL A 466 -16.09 -13.27 -8.77
N ALA A 467 -16.53 -14.46 -8.34
CA ALA A 467 -16.28 -14.98 -7.00
C ALA A 467 -15.48 -16.29 -7.05
N GLY A 468 -14.69 -16.56 -6.02
CA GLY A 468 -13.86 -17.76 -5.90
C GLY A 468 -12.34 -17.53 -6.00
N LEU A 469 -11.89 -16.28 -5.82
CA LEU A 469 -10.48 -15.94 -5.67
C LEU A 469 -10.00 -16.28 -4.25
N SER A 470 -8.71 -16.59 -4.11
CA SER A 470 -8.12 -16.94 -2.81
C SER A 470 -8.04 -15.72 -1.88
N GLU A 471 -7.70 -14.55 -2.43
CA GLU A 471 -7.57 -13.27 -1.73
C GLU A 471 -8.21 -12.15 -2.56
N THR A 472 -8.31 -10.94 -2.00
CA THR A 472 -8.82 -9.77 -2.74
C THR A 472 -7.72 -9.22 -3.67
N PRO A 473 -7.92 -9.21 -5.01
CA PRO A 473 -6.92 -8.71 -5.95
C PRO A 473 -6.75 -7.20 -5.85
N GLN A 474 -5.64 -6.71 -6.40
CA GLN A 474 -5.45 -5.27 -6.55
C GLN A 474 -6.22 -4.78 -7.77
N ALA A 475 -6.79 -3.59 -7.64
CA ALA A 475 -7.50 -2.99 -8.75
C ALA A 475 -6.50 -2.57 -9.83
N GLY A 476 -6.77 -2.95 -11.08
CA GLY A 476 -5.85 -2.83 -12.22
C GLY A 476 -5.05 -4.10 -12.52
N ASP A 477 -5.08 -5.13 -11.66
CA ASP A 477 -4.44 -6.41 -11.99
C ASP A 477 -5.13 -7.07 -13.19
N ILE A 478 -4.32 -7.73 -14.03
CA ILE A 478 -4.82 -8.50 -15.18
C ILE A 478 -5.26 -9.88 -14.70
N LEU A 479 -6.49 -10.24 -15.05
CA LEU A 479 -7.03 -11.59 -14.94
C LEU A 479 -6.72 -12.37 -16.22
N GLN A 480 -6.13 -13.55 -16.08
CA GLN A 480 -5.87 -14.47 -17.18
C GLN A 480 -6.42 -15.86 -16.83
N VAL A 481 -7.18 -16.46 -17.76
CA VAL A 481 -7.59 -17.86 -17.66
C VAL A 481 -6.44 -18.77 -18.03
N VAL A 482 -6.23 -19.80 -17.22
CA VAL A 482 -5.23 -20.85 -17.42
C VAL A 482 -5.89 -22.23 -17.42
N PRO A 483 -5.35 -23.22 -18.16
CA PRO A 483 -5.96 -24.53 -18.27
C PRO A 483 -5.85 -25.36 -16.98
N GLU A 484 -4.76 -25.21 -16.22
CA GLU A 484 -4.48 -26.03 -15.04
C GLU A 484 -4.22 -25.21 -13.77
N GLU A 485 -4.73 -25.68 -12.63
CA GLU A 485 -4.52 -25.06 -11.32
C GLU A 485 -3.04 -25.00 -10.90
N LYS A 486 -2.24 -26.04 -11.23
CA LYS A 486 -0.80 -26.06 -10.92
C LYS A 486 -0.07 -24.92 -11.62
N THR A 487 -0.39 -24.68 -12.89
CA THR A 487 0.18 -23.58 -13.67
C THR A 487 -0.25 -22.22 -13.10
N ALA A 488 -1.50 -22.11 -12.63
CA ALA A 488 -2.00 -20.90 -11.99
C ALA A 488 -1.18 -20.54 -10.74
N LYS A 489 -0.94 -21.54 -9.89
CA LYS A 489 -0.21 -21.37 -8.63
C LYS A 489 1.27 -21.02 -8.86
N ALA A 490 1.92 -21.65 -9.84
CA ALA A 490 3.30 -21.36 -10.18
C ALA A 490 3.48 -19.91 -10.67
N LYS A 491 2.63 -19.45 -11.60
CA LYS A 491 2.65 -18.08 -12.11
C LYS A 491 2.38 -17.03 -11.03
N ALA A 492 1.39 -17.30 -10.17
CA ALA A 492 1.06 -16.39 -9.06
C ALA A 492 2.24 -16.24 -8.07
N LEU A 493 2.94 -17.33 -7.77
CA LEU A 493 4.11 -17.31 -6.87
C LEU A 493 5.27 -16.53 -7.47
N GLU A 494 5.55 -16.74 -8.76
CA GLU A 494 6.61 -16.03 -9.49
C GLU A 494 6.35 -14.50 -9.52
N ILE A 495 5.11 -14.10 -9.82
CA ILE A 495 4.70 -12.68 -9.79
C ILE A 495 4.85 -12.09 -8.38
N LYS A 496 4.49 -12.86 -7.34
CA LYS A 496 4.64 -12.45 -5.95
C LYS A 496 6.10 -12.22 -5.57
N GLU A 497 7.02 -13.06 -6.04
CA GLU A 497 8.46 -12.91 -5.81
C GLU A 497 9.03 -11.70 -6.54
N LEU A 498 8.69 -11.51 -7.82
CA LEU A 498 9.07 -10.33 -8.60
C LEU A 498 8.61 -9.03 -7.94
N ARG A 499 7.36 -9.01 -7.43
CA ARG A 499 6.80 -7.83 -6.75
C ARG A 499 7.50 -7.54 -5.43
N LYS A 500 7.89 -8.57 -4.67
CA LYS A 500 8.70 -8.41 -3.45
C LYS A 500 10.08 -7.87 -3.76
N ALA A 501 10.75 -8.38 -4.79
CA ALA A 501 12.04 -7.90 -5.24
C ALA A 501 11.99 -6.42 -5.68
N LYS A 502 10.94 -6.02 -6.42
CA LYS A 502 10.70 -4.61 -6.79
C LYS A 502 10.54 -3.72 -5.55
N LYS A 503 9.69 -4.11 -4.58
CA LYS A 503 9.49 -3.34 -3.33
C LYS A 503 10.78 -3.17 -2.52
N LEU A 504 11.63 -4.19 -2.45
CA LEU A 504 12.93 -4.07 -1.78
C LEU A 504 13.84 -3.04 -2.47
N ARG A 505 13.83 -2.99 -3.81
CA ARG A 505 14.63 -2.03 -4.59
C ARG A 505 14.13 -0.59 -4.44
N THR A 506 12.83 -0.38 -4.33
CA THR A 506 12.24 0.97 -4.17
C THR A 506 12.26 1.47 -2.72
N GLY A 507 12.39 0.60 -1.74
CA GLY A 507 12.35 0.95 -0.30
C GLY A 507 13.62 1.64 0.24
N GLY A 508 14.54 2.07 -0.62
CA GLY A 508 15.90 2.45 -0.25
C GLY A 508 16.17 3.92 0.04
N MET A 509 15.24 4.88 -0.16
CA MET A 509 15.65 6.30 -0.21
C MET A 509 15.13 7.27 0.88
N ASP A 510 14.20 6.89 1.78
CA ASP A 510 13.69 7.85 2.81
C ASP A 510 13.74 7.33 4.26
N MET A 511 14.27 6.14 4.53
CA MET A 511 14.13 5.51 5.85
C MET A 511 15.06 6.13 6.92
N GLU A 512 16.23 6.63 6.55
CA GLU A 512 17.21 7.14 7.53
C GLU A 512 16.83 8.52 8.09
N GLU A 513 16.31 9.43 7.24
CA GLU A 513 15.79 10.74 7.69
C GLU A 513 14.53 10.59 8.56
N ILE A 514 13.62 9.68 8.20
CA ILE A 514 12.40 9.41 8.97
C ILE A 514 12.74 8.78 10.33
N ILE A 515 13.71 7.86 10.40
CA ILE A 515 14.14 7.23 11.67
C ILE A 515 14.76 8.28 12.60
N ASN A 516 15.53 9.24 12.06
CA ASN A 516 16.12 10.31 12.86
C ASN A 516 15.07 11.29 13.41
N LEU A 517 14.06 11.67 12.60
CA LEU A 517 12.94 12.50 13.05
C LEU A 517 12.05 11.81 14.09
N ILE A 518 11.85 10.49 13.98
CA ILE A 518 11.08 9.69 14.94
C ILE A 518 11.85 9.52 16.26
N LYS A 519 13.16 9.28 16.21
CA LYS A 519 14.01 9.17 17.41
C LYS A 519 14.11 10.49 18.18
N GLN A 520 13.95 11.63 17.50
CA GLN A 520 13.95 12.94 18.14
C GLN A 520 12.64 13.29 18.87
N GLY A 521 11.58 12.49 18.75
CA GLY A 521 10.35 12.65 19.55
C GLY A 521 9.55 13.94 19.29
N GLN A 522 9.88 14.69 18.23
CA GLN A 522 9.27 16.00 17.94
C GLN A 522 7.93 15.90 17.19
N MET A 523 7.67 14.81 16.48
CA MET A 523 6.42 14.63 15.72
C MET A 523 5.38 13.81 16.49
N LYS A 524 4.23 14.41 16.77
CA LYS A 524 3.07 13.68 17.29
C LYS A 524 2.41 12.92 16.15
N GLN A 525 2.26 11.60 16.32
CA GLN A 525 1.65 10.75 15.30
C GLN A 525 0.25 10.30 15.72
N LEU A 526 -0.76 10.62 14.91
CA LEU A 526 -2.07 10.02 15.00
C LEU A 526 -2.01 8.64 14.37
N LYS A 527 -2.17 7.60 15.19
CA LYS A 527 -2.16 6.21 14.75
C LYS A 527 -3.56 5.75 14.37
N ILE A 528 -3.70 5.21 13.17
CA ILE A 528 -5.00 4.83 12.61
C ILE A 528 -4.97 3.38 12.14
N VAL A 529 -6.01 2.62 12.49
CA VAL A 529 -6.36 1.35 11.84
C VAL A 529 -7.49 1.63 10.86
N LEU A 530 -7.25 1.39 9.57
CA LEU A 530 -8.18 1.74 8.50
C LEU A 530 -8.83 0.49 7.91
N LYS A 531 -10.16 0.44 7.90
CA LYS A 531 -10.95 -0.59 7.21
C LYS A 531 -11.87 0.07 6.21
N ALA A 532 -11.90 -0.44 5.00
CA ALA A 532 -12.77 0.06 3.93
C ALA A 532 -13.52 -1.10 3.26
N ASP A 533 -14.64 -0.78 2.66
CA ASP A 533 -15.49 -1.71 1.92
C ASP A 533 -14.80 -2.32 0.67
N THR A 534 -14.07 -1.47 -0.06
CA THR A 534 -13.41 -1.77 -1.34
C THR A 534 -11.92 -1.47 -1.26
N LYS A 535 -11.14 -2.16 -2.10
CA LYS A 535 -9.70 -1.89 -2.22
C LYS A 535 -9.42 -0.48 -2.76
N GLY A 536 -10.29 0.00 -3.65
CA GLY A 536 -10.17 1.32 -4.27
C GLY A 536 -10.33 2.45 -3.26
N SER A 537 -11.38 2.41 -2.42
CA SER A 537 -11.58 3.40 -1.35
C SER A 537 -10.40 3.42 -0.37
N LEU A 538 -9.86 2.25 -0.02
CA LEU A 538 -8.69 2.14 0.85
C LEU A 538 -7.45 2.88 0.29
N GLU A 539 -7.22 2.74 -1.01
CA GLU A 539 -6.11 3.40 -1.72
C GLU A 539 -6.31 4.92 -1.76
N ALA A 540 -7.53 5.37 -2.10
CA ALA A 540 -7.89 6.79 -2.16
C ALA A 540 -7.75 7.49 -0.80
N ILE A 541 -8.23 6.86 0.28
CA ILE A 541 -8.09 7.38 1.64
C ILE A 541 -6.61 7.43 2.03
N ARG A 542 -5.84 6.37 1.74
CA ARG A 542 -4.41 6.34 2.05
C ARG A 542 -3.64 7.45 1.32
N GLN A 543 -3.94 7.70 0.06
CA GLN A 543 -3.32 8.79 -0.71
C GLN A 543 -3.72 10.16 -0.16
N SER A 544 -4.98 10.34 0.21
CA SER A 544 -5.47 11.60 0.78
C SER A 544 -4.85 11.88 2.15
N LEU A 545 -4.75 10.88 3.02
CA LEU A 545 -4.08 11.01 4.31
C LEU A 545 -2.57 11.27 4.16
N ALA A 546 -1.94 10.76 3.10
CA ALA A 546 -0.53 11.02 2.83
C ALA A 546 -0.25 12.47 2.41
N LYS A 547 -1.26 13.18 1.85
CA LYS A 547 -1.16 14.62 1.53
C LYS A 547 -1.21 15.49 2.80
N ILE A 548 -1.83 15.01 3.87
CA ILE A 548 -1.96 15.73 5.15
C ILE A 548 -0.70 15.44 5.98
N LYS A 549 0.38 16.14 5.68
CA LYS A 549 1.62 16.11 6.46
C LYS A 549 2.01 17.51 6.89
N SER A 550 2.37 17.65 8.16
CA SER A 550 2.95 18.87 8.72
C SER A 550 4.20 18.51 9.52
N GLU A 551 5.06 19.49 9.78
CA GLU A 551 6.30 19.29 10.53
C GLU A 551 6.07 18.88 12.00
N GLU A 552 4.93 19.25 12.60
CA GLU A 552 4.60 18.94 14.01
C GLU A 552 3.72 17.69 14.18
N VAL A 553 2.86 17.37 13.20
CA VAL A 553 1.85 16.30 13.29
C VAL A 553 1.78 15.46 12.03
N GLY A 554 1.66 14.15 12.19
CA GLY A 554 1.57 13.21 11.08
C GLY A 554 0.54 12.10 11.33
N VAL A 555 0.00 11.56 10.24
CA VAL A 555 -0.87 10.38 10.29
C VAL A 555 -0.06 9.12 10.00
N ARG A 556 -0.17 8.11 10.87
CA ARG A 556 0.45 6.80 10.68
C ARG A 556 -0.61 5.71 10.62
N ILE A 557 -0.74 5.08 9.47
CA ILE A 557 -1.61 3.93 9.28
C ILE A 557 -0.86 2.68 9.77
N ILE A 558 -1.35 2.05 10.84
CA ILE A 558 -0.75 0.82 11.41
C ILE A 558 -1.15 -0.38 10.56
N HIS A 559 -2.45 -0.48 10.30
CA HIS A 559 -3.04 -1.57 9.54
C HIS A 559 -4.12 -1.03 8.62
N SER A 560 -4.19 -1.58 7.43
CA SER A 560 -5.17 -1.23 6.41
C SER A 560 -5.72 -2.51 5.78
N GLY A 561 -7.03 -2.70 5.84
CA GLY A 561 -7.68 -3.91 5.31
C GLY A 561 -8.98 -3.60 4.56
N VAL A 562 -9.41 -4.56 3.74
CA VAL A 562 -10.71 -4.54 3.08
C VAL A 562 -11.68 -5.43 3.85
N GLY A 563 -12.92 -4.96 4.03
CA GLY A 563 -13.97 -5.64 4.75
C GLY A 563 -14.31 -5.00 6.10
N ASN A 564 -15.30 -5.58 6.78
CA ASN A 564 -15.81 -5.07 8.05
C ASN A 564 -14.76 -5.09 9.17
N ILE A 565 -14.99 -4.25 10.18
CA ILE A 565 -14.13 -4.16 11.36
C ILE A 565 -14.26 -5.46 12.17
N THR A 566 -13.11 -6.06 12.52
CA THR A 566 -13.04 -7.28 13.33
C THR A 566 -12.50 -6.99 14.74
N GLU A 567 -12.69 -7.94 15.67
CA GLU A 567 -12.19 -7.81 17.04
C GLU A 567 -10.65 -7.62 17.08
N THR A 568 -9.93 -8.27 16.16
CA THR A 568 -8.48 -8.13 16.01
C THR A 568 -8.05 -6.71 15.68
N ASP A 569 -8.88 -5.96 14.93
CA ASP A 569 -8.58 -4.57 14.57
C ASP A 569 -8.70 -3.65 15.78
N VAL A 570 -9.71 -3.88 16.64
CA VAL A 570 -9.91 -3.13 17.88
C VAL A 570 -8.77 -3.39 18.87
N LEU A 571 -8.38 -4.65 19.04
CA LEU A 571 -7.26 -5.01 19.91
C LEU A 571 -5.95 -4.38 19.44
N MET A 572 -5.70 -4.35 18.12
CA MET A 572 -4.51 -3.72 17.55
C MET A 572 -4.49 -2.20 17.76
N ALA A 573 -5.65 -1.56 17.64
CA ALA A 573 -5.82 -0.15 17.92
C ALA A 573 -5.61 0.17 19.41
N SER A 574 -6.19 -0.64 20.33
CA SER A 574 -5.98 -0.52 21.78
C SER A 574 -4.50 -0.62 22.15
N ALA A 575 -3.82 -1.69 21.68
CA ALA A 575 -2.40 -1.90 21.94
C ALA A 575 -1.51 -0.75 21.46
N SER A 576 -1.92 -0.09 20.37
CA SER A 576 -1.15 1.00 19.76
C SER A 576 -1.54 2.39 20.27
N ARG A 577 -2.60 2.51 21.08
CA ARG A 577 -3.31 3.77 21.41
C ARG A 577 -3.71 4.54 20.14
N GLY A 578 -4.34 3.84 19.21
CA GLY A 578 -4.83 4.39 17.95
C GLY A 578 -6.36 4.39 17.87
N ILE A 579 -6.87 5.03 16.83
CA ILE A 579 -8.30 5.05 16.49
C ILE A 579 -8.61 4.08 15.35
N VAL A 580 -9.80 3.49 15.36
CA VAL A 580 -10.29 2.66 14.26
C VAL A 580 -11.19 3.50 13.36
N ILE A 581 -10.85 3.55 12.07
CA ILE A 581 -11.63 4.26 11.06
C ILE A 581 -12.20 3.24 10.07
N GLY A 582 -13.53 3.21 9.98
CA GLY A 582 -14.29 2.44 9.01
C GLY A 582 -14.82 3.32 7.89
N PHE A 583 -14.62 2.92 6.64
CA PHE A 583 -15.22 3.56 5.47
C PHE A 583 -16.21 2.62 4.78
N ASP A 584 -17.48 2.99 4.80
CA ASP A 584 -18.63 2.21 4.32
C ASP A 584 -18.67 0.75 4.82
N VAL A 585 -18.27 0.55 6.07
CA VAL A 585 -18.26 -0.75 6.75
C VAL A 585 -19.23 -0.77 7.92
N VAL A 586 -19.61 -1.98 8.33
CA VAL A 586 -20.53 -2.22 9.44
C VAL A 586 -19.80 -2.91 10.57
N THR A 587 -20.04 -2.50 11.81
CA THR A 587 -19.55 -3.18 13.01
C THR A 587 -20.51 -4.29 13.46
N THR A 588 -19.98 -5.30 14.13
CA THR A 588 -20.81 -6.30 14.82
C THR A 588 -21.02 -5.87 16.27
N PRO A 589 -22.14 -6.27 16.91
CA PRO A 589 -22.39 -5.91 18.32
C PRO A 589 -21.31 -6.40 19.29
N GLN A 590 -20.54 -7.43 18.92
CA GLN A 590 -19.40 -7.91 19.71
C GLN A 590 -18.21 -6.94 19.66
N VAL A 591 -17.95 -6.37 18.48
CA VAL A 591 -16.90 -5.36 18.27
C VAL A 591 -17.23 -4.08 19.05
N ASP A 592 -18.49 -3.64 19.06
CA ASP A 592 -18.90 -2.45 19.81
C ASP A 592 -18.69 -2.65 21.32
N ARG A 593 -19.12 -3.78 21.89
CA ARG A 593 -18.89 -4.13 23.31
C ARG A 593 -17.40 -4.21 23.67
N LEU A 594 -16.58 -4.73 22.75
CA LEU A 594 -15.13 -4.80 22.94
C LEU A 594 -14.51 -3.40 22.92
N SER A 595 -14.99 -2.52 22.03
CA SER A 595 -14.51 -1.14 21.94
C SER A 595 -14.80 -0.34 23.21
N GLU A 596 -15.97 -0.54 23.83
CA GLU A 596 -16.35 0.09 25.10
C GLU A 596 -15.47 -0.40 26.25
N ARG A 597 -15.20 -1.71 26.30
CA ARG A 597 -14.33 -2.31 27.33
C ARG A 597 -12.90 -1.78 27.25
N GLU A 598 -12.34 -1.75 26.03
CA GLU A 598 -10.97 -1.35 25.77
C GLU A 598 -10.81 0.17 25.58
N SER A 599 -11.89 0.94 25.73
CA SER A 599 -11.93 2.41 25.53
C SER A 599 -11.30 2.85 24.19
N THR A 600 -11.56 2.09 23.13
CA THR A 600 -11.03 2.37 21.78
C THR A 600 -12.12 3.03 20.93
N GLU A 601 -11.81 4.18 20.33
CA GLU A 601 -12.77 4.89 19.47
C GLU A 601 -12.89 4.22 18.09
N ILE A 602 -14.13 3.91 17.70
CA ILE A 602 -14.49 3.48 16.35
C ILE A 602 -15.29 4.60 15.67
N ARG A 603 -14.82 5.07 14.52
CA ARG A 603 -15.52 6.08 13.71
C ARG A 603 -15.83 5.53 12.33
N ILE A 604 -17.11 5.55 11.94
CA ILE A 604 -17.58 5.02 10.66
C ILE A 604 -18.04 6.18 9.79
N TYR A 605 -17.52 6.23 8.57
CA TYR A 605 -17.84 7.25 7.58
C TYR A 605 -18.38 6.62 6.31
N ARG A 606 -19.35 7.31 5.70
CA ARG A 606 -19.85 6.98 4.35
C ARG A 606 -19.40 7.98 3.28
N ILE A 607 -18.75 9.07 3.69
CA ILE A 607 -18.32 10.16 2.80
C ILE A 607 -16.88 10.50 3.13
N ILE A 608 -16.02 10.45 2.12
CA ILE A 608 -14.56 10.60 2.29
C ILE A 608 -14.16 11.98 2.79
N TYR A 609 -14.87 13.05 2.41
CA TYR A 609 -14.61 14.41 2.88
C TYR A 609 -14.82 14.55 4.39
N LYS A 610 -15.92 14.01 4.92
CA LYS A 610 -16.21 14.05 6.36
C LYS A 610 -15.11 13.34 7.15
N LEU A 611 -14.62 12.21 6.63
CA LEU A 611 -13.49 11.49 7.20
C LEU A 611 -12.22 12.36 7.23
N ILE A 612 -11.90 13.03 6.12
CA ILE A 612 -10.71 13.88 6.01
C ILE A 612 -10.81 15.10 6.92
N GLU A 613 -11.93 15.82 6.91
CA GLU A 613 -12.19 17.01 7.73
C GLU A 613 -12.08 16.67 9.23
N GLU A 614 -12.65 15.54 9.64
CA GLU A 614 -12.62 15.13 11.04
C GLU A 614 -11.21 14.71 11.48
N ILE A 615 -10.44 14.04 10.61
CA ILE A 615 -9.02 13.76 10.87
C ILE A 615 -8.21 15.06 10.96
N GLN A 616 -8.46 16.04 10.09
CA GLN A 616 -7.83 17.36 10.17
C GLN A 616 -8.20 18.07 11.48
N ALA A 617 -9.44 17.96 11.94
CA ALA A 617 -9.86 18.51 13.23
C ALA A 617 -9.14 17.84 14.40
N ILE A 618 -8.98 16.51 14.38
CA ILE A 618 -8.22 15.76 15.39
C ILE A 618 -6.75 16.22 15.39
N LEU A 619 -6.13 16.31 14.22
CA LEU A 619 -4.74 16.77 14.09
C LEU A 619 -4.56 18.20 14.59
N THR A 620 -5.54 19.08 14.31
CA THR A 620 -5.56 20.45 14.83
C THR A 620 -5.62 20.48 16.36
N GLY A 621 -6.39 19.57 16.98
CA GLY A 621 -6.42 19.40 18.43
C GLY A 621 -5.11 18.87 19.03
N MET A 622 -4.29 18.18 18.24
CA MET A 622 -2.98 17.67 18.66
C MET A 622 -1.86 18.71 18.54
N LEU A 623 -2.06 19.76 17.73
CA LEU A 623 -1.09 20.85 17.56
C LEU A 623 -0.85 21.58 18.88
N SER A 624 0.41 21.96 19.07
CA SER A 624 0.78 22.89 20.14
C SER A 624 0.08 24.23 19.88
N PRO A 625 -0.63 24.83 20.86
CA PRO A 625 -1.11 26.19 20.68
C PRO A 625 0.10 27.12 20.51
N GLU A 626 0.00 28.03 19.54
CA GLU A 626 1.00 29.06 19.34
C GLU A 626 0.95 30.01 20.54
N ILE A 627 2.07 30.09 21.26
CA ILE A 627 2.24 31.04 22.35
C ILE A 627 2.59 32.38 21.69
N LYS A 628 1.61 33.27 21.62
CA LYS A 628 1.86 34.64 21.21
C LYS A 628 1.96 35.52 22.45
N GLU A 629 3.11 36.16 22.60
CA GLU A 629 3.28 37.20 23.61
C GLU A 629 2.56 38.45 23.12
N VAL A 630 1.49 38.82 23.82
CA VAL A 630 0.76 40.07 23.57
C VAL A 630 1.14 41.02 24.68
N ASP A 631 1.84 42.10 24.31
CA ASP A 631 2.13 43.19 25.23
C ASP A 631 0.83 43.93 25.53
N PHE A 632 0.59 44.20 26.81
CA PHE A 632 -0.64 44.85 27.24
C PHE A 632 -0.39 46.13 28.03
N GLY A 633 0.87 46.42 28.39
CA GLY A 633 1.23 47.71 28.95
C GLY A 633 2.73 47.94 29.13
N GLU A 634 3.10 49.21 29.16
CA GLU A 634 4.44 49.68 29.50
C GLU A 634 4.37 50.58 30.73
N GLY A 635 5.26 50.37 31.69
CA GLY A 635 5.37 51.20 32.89
C GLY A 635 6.80 51.64 33.14
N GLU A 636 6.98 52.82 33.72
CA GLU A 636 8.29 53.38 34.06
C GLU A 636 8.46 53.45 35.58
N VAL A 637 9.61 52.98 36.07
CA VAL A 637 9.92 52.95 37.50
C VAL A 637 10.37 54.33 37.96
N LEU A 638 9.58 54.97 38.81
CA LEU A 638 9.90 56.28 39.37
C LEU A 638 10.77 56.17 40.62
N LYS A 639 10.38 55.29 41.55
CA LYS A 639 11.02 55.22 42.87
C LYS A 639 10.96 53.83 43.47
N LEU A 640 12.04 53.40 44.12
CA LEU A 640 12.09 52.15 44.89
C LEU A 640 11.83 52.43 46.37
N PHE A 641 10.88 51.71 46.98
CA PHE A 641 10.50 51.90 48.40
C PHE A 641 11.09 50.84 49.33
N TYR A 642 11.11 49.56 48.94
CA TYR A 642 11.57 48.48 49.81
C TYR A 642 12.23 47.34 49.03
N PHE A 643 13.35 46.84 49.56
CA PHE A 643 14.16 45.77 48.98
C PHE A 643 14.40 44.64 50.00
N LYS A 644 13.97 43.42 49.67
CA LYS A 644 14.26 42.24 50.50
C LYS A 644 14.62 41.04 49.64
N LYS A 645 15.93 40.83 49.40
CA LYS A 645 16.63 39.74 48.66
C LYS A 645 16.09 39.34 47.27
N LYS A 646 14.77 39.23 47.07
CA LYS A 646 14.07 38.95 45.80
C LYS A 646 12.72 39.68 45.64
N GLU A 647 12.16 40.25 46.71
CA GLU A 647 10.93 41.06 46.64
C GLU A 647 11.28 42.56 46.57
N TYR A 648 10.64 43.26 45.63
CA TYR A 648 10.74 44.71 45.44
C TYR A 648 9.36 45.35 45.53
N THR A 649 9.28 46.48 46.23
CA THR A 649 8.12 47.38 46.16
C THR A 649 8.55 48.66 45.45
N ILE A 650 7.99 48.89 44.26
CA ILE A 650 8.35 50.00 43.38
C ILE A 650 7.12 50.86 43.05
N GLY A 651 7.33 52.17 42.93
CA GLY A 651 6.36 53.10 42.37
C GLY A 651 6.54 53.14 40.85
N VAL A 652 5.50 52.76 40.12
CA VAL A 652 5.49 52.69 38.65
C VAL A 652 4.41 53.60 38.11
N ARG A 653 4.74 54.37 37.07
CA ARG A 653 3.76 55.11 36.27
C ARG A 653 3.47 54.33 35.00
N VAL A 654 2.19 54.15 34.67
CA VAL A 654 1.78 53.48 33.44
C VAL A 654 1.88 54.47 32.27
N ASN A 655 2.79 54.23 31.32
CA ASN A 655 3.00 55.10 30.17
C ASN A 655 2.00 54.79 29.05
N SER A 656 1.74 53.51 28.78
CA SER A 656 0.76 53.08 27.79
C SER A 656 0.14 51.75 28.17
N GLY A 657 -1.17 51.59 27.96
CA GLY A 657 -1.88 50.33 28.20
C GLY A 657 -2.37 50.15 29.65
N ARG A 658 -2.36 48.92 30.15
CA ARG A 658 -2.85 48.57 31.49
C ARG A 658 -1.89 47.63 32.22
N ILE A 659 -1.92 47.64 33.55
CA ILE A 659 -1.18 46.65 34.37
C ILE A 659 -2.18 45.76 35.11
N GLU A 660 -2.12 44.45 34.89
CA GLU A 660 -2.96 43.43 35.53
C GLU A 660 -2.19 42.75 36.69
N ASN A 661 -2.89 42.37 37.75
CA ASN A 661 -2.27 41.61 38.84
C ASN A 661 -1.88 40.19 38.38
N LYS A 662 -0.75 39.65 38.85
CA LYS A 662 -0.15 38.36 38.44
C LYS A 662 0.41 38.28 37.02
N ALA A 663 0.59 39.41 36.34
CA ALA A 663 1.24 39.43 35.04
C ALA A 663 2.75 39.19 35.14
N LYS A 664 3.33 38.73 34.03
CA LYS A 664 4.79 38.68 33.83
C LYS A 664 5.24 39.96 33.14
N PHE A 665 6.45 40.40 33.46
CA PHE A 665 7.06 41.56 32.83
C PHE A 665 8.54 41.33 32.54
N GLN A 666 9.03 42.03 31.53
CA GLN A 666 10.43 42.14 31.18
C GLN A 666 10.93 43.53 31.58
N ILE A 667 12.12 43.57 32.18
CA ILE A 667 12.81 44.81 32.54
C ILE A 667 13.66 45.22 31.35
N MET A 668 13.40 46.41 30.81
CA MET A 668 14.13 47.01 29.71
C MET A 668 15.00 48.15 30.22
N GLN A 669 16.32 48.02 30.05
CA GLN A 669 17.30 49.09 30.29
C GLN A 669 17.94 49.44 28.95
N ASN A 670 17.94 50.73 28.57
CA ASN A 670 18.47 51.19 27.28
C ASN A 670 17.94 50.40 26.05
N SER A 671 16.67 49.97 26.10
CA SER A 671 16.01 49.15 25.06
C SER A 671 16.50 47.70 24.95
N VAL A 672 17.27 47.19 25.92
CA VAL A 672 17.69 45.78 26.00
C VAL A 672 16.96 45.09 27.16
N VAL A 673 16.49 43.86 26.95
CA VAL A 673 15.85 43.05 27.99
C VAL A 673 16.91 42.50 28.93
N VAL A 674 16.91 42.95 30.19
CA VAL A 674 17.93 42.61 31.20
C VAL A 674 17.45 41.48 32.12
N GLY A 675 16.13 41.33 32.30
CA GLY A 675 15.60 40.25 33.13
C GLY A 675 14.08 40.17 33.10
N GLU A 676 13.56 39.07 33.66
CA GLU A 676 12.13 38.82 33.81
C GLU A 676 11.72 38.94 35.28
N GLY A 677 10.47 39.35 35.50
CA GLY A 677 9.85 39.45 36.81
C GLY A 677 8.37 39.12 36.77
N SER A 678 7.80 38.86 37.95
CA SER A 678 6.36 38.62 38.10
C SER A 678 5.75 39.56 39.13
N VAL A 679 4.52 40.00 38.87
CA VAL A 679 3.77 40.88 39.76
C VAL A 679 3.08 40.06 40.84
N LEU A 680 3.35 40.35 42.11
CA LEU A 680 2.68 39.70 43.25
C LEU A 680 1.41 40.44 43.67
N SER A 681 1.47 41.77 43.69
CA SER A 681 0.35 42.62 44.09
C SER A 681 0.46 44.01 43.51
N LEU A 682 -0.69 44.60 43.16
CA LEU A 682 -0.85 45.98 42.72
C LEU A 682 -1.62 46.76 43.79
N GLN A 683 -1.02 47.83 44.29
CA GLN A 683 -1.62 48.71 45.28
C GLN A 683 -1.71 50.13 44.76
N LYS A 684 -2.91 50.72 44.85
CA LYS A 684 -3.13 52.15 44.65
C LYS A 684 -3.37 52.76 46.02
N GLN A 685 -2.40 53.55 46.49
CA GLN A 685 -2.36 54.13 47.84
C GLN A 685 -2.50 53.05 48.92
N THR A 686 -3.70 52.82 49.46
CA THR A 686 -4.01 51.83 50.51
C THR A 686 -4.88 50.67 50.03
N THR A 687 -5.34 50.69 48.78
CA THR A 687 -6.27 49.69 48.24
C THR A 687 -5.60 48.78 47.21
N VAL A 688 -5.86 47.48 47.29
CA VAL A 688 -5.40 46.50 46.30
C VAL A 688 -6.33 46.58 45.10
N VAL A 689 -5.79 46.91 43.93
CA VAL A 689 -6.54 47.06 42.69
C VAL A 689 -6.24 45.91 41.73
N LYS A 690 -7.24 45.52 40.93
CA LYS A 690 -7.09 44.43 39.96
C LYS A 690 -6.35 44.88 38.70
N GLU A 691 -6.60 46.12 38.26
CA GLU A 691 -6.03 46.71 37.06
C GLU A 691 -5.75 48.20 37.28
N VAL A 692 -4.67 48.71 36.70
CA VAL A 692 -4.31 50.13 36.68
C VAL A 692 -4.27 50.61 35.22
N LYS A 693 -4.87 51.77 34.95
CA LYS A 693 -4.99 52.36 33.62
C LYS A 693 -3.84 53.33 33.31
N GLU A 694 -3.70 53.64 32.03
CA GLU A 694 -2.72 54.60 31.50
C GLU A 694 -2.76 55.95 32.21
N GLY A 695 -1.57 56.50 32.51
CA GLY A 695 -1.39 57.79 33.17
C GLY A 695 -1.48 57.77 34.70
N GLU A 696 -1.86 56.63 35.31
CA GLU A 696 -1.94 56.50 36.77
C GLU A 696 -0.64 55.97 37.38
N GLU A 697 -0.38 56.37 38.64
CA GLU A 697 0.72 55.85 39.45
C GLU A 697 0.24 54.72 40.36
N CYS A 698 1.03 53.65 40.43
CA CYS A 698 0.74 52.49 41.26
C CYS A 698 1.98 51.97 42.00
N GLY A 699 1.73 51.39 43.18
CA GLY A 699 2.71 50.60 43.90
C GLY A 699 2.67 49.16 43.41
N LEU A 700 3.76 48.71 42.79
CA LEU A 700 3.94 47.35 42.34
C LEU A 700 4.79 46.58 43.35
N LYS A 701 4.23 45.52 43.93
CA LYS A 701 5.03 44.49 44.61
C LYS A 701 5.39 43.43 43.59
N CYS A 702 6.67 43.26 43.30
CA CYS A 702 7.16 42.30 42.31
C CYS A 702 8.28 41.42 42.85
N GLU A 703 8.40 40.23 42.26
CA GLU A 703 9.55 39.37 42.42
C GLU A 703 10.37 39.42 41.13
N SER A 704 11.65 39.76 41.25
CA SER A 704 12.57 39.78 40.10
C SER A 704 13.89 39.12 40.45
N SER A 705 14.44 38.41 39.47
CA SER A 705 15.76 37.77 39.53
C SER A 705 16.90 38.79 39.43
N VAL A 706 16.62 40.00 38.93
CA VAL A 706 17.60 41.06 38.67
C VAL A 706 17.24 42.31 39.47
N LYS A 707 18.24 43.15 39.77
CA LYS A 707 18.02 44.42 40.47
C LYS A 707 17.34 45.42 39.53
N ILE A 708 16.24 46.00 40.00
CA ILE A 708 15.50 47.08 39.33
C ILE A 708 16.08 48.41 39.79
N ASN A 709 16.38 49.31 38.85
CA ASN A 709 16.83 50.68 39.13
C ASN A 709 15.73 51.70 38.83
N GLU A 710 15.88 52.91 39.35
CA GLU A 710 15.00 54.05 39.01
C GLU A 710 15.25 54.49 37.56
N GLY A 711 14.18 54.71 36.79
CA GLY A 711 14.24 55.02 35.35
C GLY A 711 14.15 53.79 34.42
N ASP A 712 14.06 52.57 34.96
CA ASP A 712 13.88 51.37 34.14
C ASP A 712 12.46 51.30 33.55
N LYS A 713 12.35 50.76 32.32
CA LYS A 713 11.06 50.50 31.67
C LYS A 713 10.64 49.05 31.88
N LEU A 714 9.41 48.82 32.27
CA LEU A 714 8.79 47.51 32.45
C LEU A 714 7.81 47.25 31.32
N ARG A 715 8.08 46.19 30.55
CA ARG A 715 7.19 45.72 29.49
C ARG A 715 6.38 44.55 30.01
N PHE A 716 5.07 44.73 30.14
CA PHE A 716 4.16 43.70 30.62
C PHE A 716 3.56 42.94 29.44
N TYR A 717 3.70 41.61 29.46
CA TYR A 717 3.22 40.75 28.41
C TYR A 717 2.36 39.61 28.97
N LYS A 718 1.38 39.22 28.18
CA LYS A 718 0.52 38.07 28.47
C LYS A 718 0.79 37.01 27.41
N ILE A 719 0.93 35.78 27.89
CA ILE A 719 1.00 34.63 27.01
C ILE A 719 -0.43 34.30 26.59
N GLU A 720 -0.80 34.70 25.37
CA GLU A 720 -2.01 34.21 24.73
C GLU A 720 -1.70 32.91 24.01
N LYS A 721 -2.49 31.87 24.32
CA LYS A 721 -2.46 30.61 23.59
C LYS A 721 -3.45 30.71 22.44
N LYS A 722 -2.97 30.91 21.21
CA LYS A 722 -3.82 30.79 20.02
C LYS A 722 -3.76 29.36 19.49
N GLN A 723 -4.92 28.78 19.24
CA GLN A 723 -4.98 27.48 18.56
C GLN A 723 -4.57 27.69 17.10
N LYS A 724 -3.52 26.99 16.66
CA LYS A 724 -3.17 26.90 15.23
C LYS A 724 -4.28 26.12 14.51
N LYS A 725 -4.59 26.50 13.27
CA LYS A 725 -5.42 25.71 12.36
C LYS A 725 -4.54 25.13 11.25
N LEU A 726 -4.82 23.89 10.88
CA LEU A 726 -4.20 23.18 9.75
C LEU A 726 -4.75 23.65 8.41
#